data_AF-A0A451A132-F1
#
_entry.id   AF-A0A451A132-F1
#
_cell.length_a   1.000
_cell.length_b   1.000
_cell.length_c   1.000
_cell.angle_alpha   90.00
_cell.angle_beta   90.00
_cell.angle_gamma   90.00
#
_symmetry.space_group_name_H-M   'P 1'
#
loop_
_entity.id
_entity.type
_entity.pdbx_description
1 polymer ?
#
loop_
_entity_poly.entity_id
_entity_poly.type
_entity_poly.pdbx_seq_one_letter_code
_entity_poly.pdbx_strand_id
1 'polypeptide(L)'
;MNSTSTLSTKPLEYPAMDYAVLRGEGLGHLEKMAGGSWTDFNAHDPGITILEQLCYAITDLGYRLAYDLPDLLATDSEDEAPYGSLYSPARILTCHPVTPTDLRKLVIDVKGVKNAWVEIVDQGERTVGTPQLHYRSGGKEIGLLANALTTEPVSLKGLYRVLIEKSEIEDLDGNLVRREVARRLQANRALCEDFEEIRVLDTQDVQVIADIAIDSVDNAEDVLVAIYEKLSLYISPLIPFRSLRELLAAGKPVDEVFDGPLLEHGFIDTEELNRLTRKTELRASDLIREIMAAPGVRAVRDIHIAAGGEPESWLLKLDSAKTPGLDLERSRIRLEKDGIEVSLNTTNVIAGYKKKLAAFARSAPSAREQDLAPPRGRDRRLGDYYSIQHQFPDAYGIGEMGLPASASLDRQARAKQLKAYLLFFDQLLANYFAQLENAKTLLSFQGDVSRTYFSQTIDDARLGLAGIRKGEIAEHTARLRRITENPYLAPEETAPATDFSRRNRFLNHLLARFGEQLTDYSLILHDLMPEGGMSADEKLARDKQAFLADYPRISSARGAGFDYTAPNVDPTGANISGLEKRIRLALGIEGEPAASLAGGDKEGFYLVEHILLRPMEGDEHQEVPLLTGASHKDPYSLQVSFLFPDELPRFKNAAFRQFIEQTIRRETPVHLTPYVHWLDNAAMAKFEAAYRNWLEKRREHWRGKYGL
;
A
#
# COMPACT_ATOMS: atom_id res chain seq x y z
N MET A 1 21.57 -34.35 -11.27
CA MET A 1 21.57 -35.05 -12.57
C MET A 1 22.21 -34.11 -13.58
N ASN A 2 23.31 -34.50 -14.21
CA ASN A 2 23.97 -33.72 -15.26
C ASN A 2 23.07 -33.69 -16.50
N SER A 3 22.32 -32.61 -16.69
CA SER A 3 21.65 -32.35 -17.96
C SER A 3 22.71 -31.95 -18.99
N THR A 4 23.04 -32.86 -19.89
CA THR A 4 23.75 -32.57 -21.14
C THR A 4 22.94 -31.51 -21.89
N SER A 5 23.42 -30.27 -21.91
CA SER A 5 22.81 -29.18 -22.69
C SER A 5 22.96 -29.53 -24.17
N THR A 6 21.90 -30.03 -24.79
CA THR A 6 21.82 -30.15 -26.23
C THR A 6 21.37 -28.79 -26.79
N LEU A 7 22.05 -28.31 -27.83
CA LEU A 7 21.60 -27.12 -28.56
C LEU A 7 20.23 -27.43 -29.16
N SER A 8 19.24 -26.61 -28.79
CA SER A 8 17.87 -26.75 -29.30
C SER A 8 17.85 -26.58 -30.82
N THR A 9 17.18 -27.47 -31.53
CA THR A 9 16.90 -27.34 -32.96
C THR A 9 15.60 -26.58 -33.25
N LYS A 10 14.92 -26.09 -32.21
CA LYS A 10 13.76 -25.22 -32.39
C LYS A 10 14.20 -23.92 -33.07
N PRO A 11 13.38 -23.37 -33.99
CA PRO A 11 13.63 -22.05 -34.55
C PRO A 11 13.81 -21.03 -33.42
N LEU A 12 14.70 -20.06 -33.65
CA LEU A 12 14.85 -18.93 -32.74
C LEU A 12 13.53 -18.16 -32.69
N GLU A 13 13.16 -17.70 -31.50
CA GLU A 13 11.85 -17.11 -31.25
C GLU A 13 11.64 -15.81 -32.04
N TYR A 14 12.71 -15.04 -32.22
CA TYR A 14 12.69 -13.77 -32.93
C TYR A 14 13.65 -13.77 -34.13
N PRO A 15 13.23 -13.27 -35.31
CA PRO A 15 14.09 -13.17 -36.50
C PRO A 15 15.40 -12.40 -36.25
N ALA A 16 15.36 -11.41 -35.35
CA ALA A 16 16.54 -10.63 -34.97
C ALA A 16 17.63 -11.44 -34.26
N MET A 17 17.35 -12.66 -33.81
CA MET A 17 18.34 -13.58 -33.24
C MET A 17 19.00 -14.45 -34.31
N ASP A 18 18.46 -14.46 -35.54
CA ASP A 18 18.98 -15.28 -36.64
C ASP A 18 19.84 -14.42 -37.56
N TYR A 19 21.15 -14.59 -37.43
CA TYR A 19 22.15 -13.93 -38.26
C TYR A 19 21.91 -14.13 -39.77
N ALA A 20 21.52 -15.34 -40.21
CA ALA A 20 21.34 -15.63 -41.62
C ALA A 20 20.13 -14.88 -42.19
N VAL A 21 19.07 -14.76 -41.40
CA VAL A 21 17.89 -13.95 -41.75
C VAL A 21 18.28 -12.48 -41.87
N LEU A 22 18.94 -11.91 -40.85
CA LEU A 22 19.38 -10.52 -40.87
C LEU A 22 20.30 -10.21 -42.05
N ARG A 23 21.23 -11.12 -42.37
CA ARG A 23 22.13 -10.98 -43.52
C ARG A 23 21.35 -11.01 -44.83
N GLY A 24 20.38 -11.91 -44.96
CA GLY A 24 19.50 -12.00 -46.13
C GLY A 24 18.68 -10.71 -46.33
N GLU A 25 18.11 -10.16 -45.27
CA GLU A 25 17.38 -8.88 -45.31
C GLU A 25 18.31 -7.72 -45.68
N GLY A 26 19.49 -7.65 -45.06
CA GLY A 26 20.51 -6.64 -45.36
C GLY A 26 20.94 -6.64 -46.81
N LEU A 27 21.21 -7.81 -47.38
CA LEU A 27 21.50 -7.96 -48.81
C LEU A 27 20.33 -7.49 -49.68
N GLY A 28 19.10 -7.89 -49.33
CA GLY A 28 17.90 -7.43 -50.04
C GLY A 28 17.71 -5.91 -49.99
N HIS A 29 18.12 -5.24 -48.90
CA HIS A 29 18.14 -3.78 -48.83
C HIS A 29 19.21 -3.17 -49.74
N LEU A 30 20.43 -3.73 -49.73
CA LEU A 30 21.52 -3.27 -50.60
C LEU A 30 21.16 -3.41 -52.08
N GLU A 31 20.62 -4.55 -52.51
CA GLU A 31 20.18 -4.78 -53.90
C GLU A 31 19.15 -3.75 -54.36
N LYS A 32 18.18 -3.41 -53.49
CA LYS A 32 17.15 -2.41 -53.80
C LYS A 32 17.68 -0.98 -53.84
N MET A 33 18.62 -0.64 -52.95
CA MET A 33 19.13 0.73 -52.80
C MET A 33 20.27 1.05 -53.76
N ALA A 34 21.16 0.10 -54.05
CA ALA A 34 22.36 0.32 -54.86
C ALA A 34 22.06 0.41 -56.36
N GLY A 35 20.95 -0.15 -56.82
CA GLY A 35 20.59 -0.18 -58.24
C GLY A 35 21.70 -0.85 -59.06
N GLY A 36 22.24 -0.15 -60.06
CA GLY A 36 23.36 -0.64 -60.88
C GLY A 36 24.76 -0.22 -60.39
N SER A 37 24.88 0.55 -59.31
CA SER A 37 26.15 1.15 -58.86
C SER A 37 27.05 0.19 -58.08
N TRP A 38 26.45 -0.81 -57.42
CA TRP A 38 27.15 -1.87 -56.71
C TRP A 38 26.46 -3.19 -57.05
N THR A 39 27.20 -4.10 -57.68
CA THR A 39 26.65 -5.35 -58.25
C THR A 39 27.32 -6.61 -57.69
N ASP A 40 28.37 -6.46 -56.88
CA ASP A 40 29.11 -7.55 -56.27
C ASP A 40 28.74 -7.68 -54.79
N PHE A 41 27.93 -8.70 -54.47
CA PHE A 41 27.48 -8.98 -53.10
C PHE A 41 28.13 -10.23 -52.49
N ASN A 42 29.35 -10.56 -52.95
CA ASN A 42 30.10 -11.71 -52.45
C ASN A 42 30.90 -11.38 -51.17
N ALA A 43 31.25 -12.42 -50.41
CA ALA A 43 31.94 -12.29 -49.11
C ALA A 43 33.35 -11.67 -49.16
N HIS A 44 33.93 -11.49 -50.35
CA HIS A 44 35.23 -10.85 -50.51
C HIS A 44 35.12 -9.31 -50.62
N ASP A 45 33.92 -8.79 -50.87
CA ASP A 45 33.66 -7.36 -50.93
C ASP A 45 33.67 -6.77 -49.51
N PRO A 46 34.48 -5.73 -49.24
CA PRO A 46 34.55 -5.10 -47.92
C PRO A 46 33.23 -4.53 -47.40
N GLY A 47 32.32 -4.09 -48.27
CA GLY A 47 31.00 -3.62 -47.91
C GLY A 47 30.10 -4.75 -47.39
N ILE A 48 30.25 -5.96 -47.93
CA ILE A 48 29.58 -7.16 -47.40
C ILE A 48 30.16 -7.54 -46.05
N THR A 49 31.48 -7.48 -45.87
CA THR A 49 32.10 -7.70 -44.55
C THR A 49 31.54 -6.75 -43.50
N ILE A 50 31.32 -5.47 -43.84
CA ILE A 50 30.69 -4.48 -42.94
C ILE A 50 29.26 -4.91 -42.59
N LEU A 51 28.45 -5.26 -43.60
CA LEU A 51 27.09 -5.73 -43.38
C LEU A 51 27.05 -6.94 -42.42
N GLU A 52 27.95 -7.90 -42.62
CA GLU A 52 28.06 -9.08 -41.77
C GLU A 52 28.36 -8.73 -40.31
N GLN A 53 29.27 -7.78 -40.04
CA GLN A 53 29.52 -7.34 -38.65
C GLN A 53 28.31 -6.62 -38.04
N LEU A 54 27.57 -5.84 -38.83
CA LEU A 54 26.33 -5.20 -38.37
C LEU A 54 25.26 -6.25 -38.03
N CYS A 55 25.08 -7.26 -38.88
CA CYS A 55 24.15 -8.37 -38.63
C CYS A 55 24.51 -9.12 -37.35
N TYR A 56 25.81 -9.35 -37.09
CA TYR A 56 26.25 -10.00 -35.85
C TYR A 56 25.94 -9.15 -34.61
N ALA A 57 26.22 -7.85 -34.63
CA ALA A 57 25.91 -6.96 -33.51
C ALA A 57 24.39 -6.85 -33.24
N ILE A 58 23.56 -6.82 -34.29
CA ILE A 58 22.10 -6.84 -34.16
C ILE A 58 21.63 -8.20 -33.61
N THR A 59 22.29 -9.29 -33.98
CA THR A 59 22.01 -10.64 -33.43
C THR A 59 22.24 -10.68 -31.91
N ASP A 60 23.33 -10.10 -31.41
CA ASP A 60 23.59 -9.97 -29.96
C ASP A 60 22.50 -9.12 -29.28
N LEU A 61 22.15 -7.97 -29.86
CA LEU A 61 21.06 -7.14 -29.32
C LEU A 61 19.73 -7.90 -29.25
N GLY A 62 19.38 -8.63 -30.32
CA GLY A 62 18.18 -9.48 -30.37
C GLY A 62 18.21 -10.59 -29.33
N TYR A 63 19.38 -11.22 -29.12
CA TYR A 63 19.57 -12.23 -28.08
C TYR A 63 19.35 -11.66 -26.66
N ARG A 64 19.87 -10.47 -26.37
CA ARG A 64 19.69 -9.83 -25.05
C ARG A 64 18.27 -9.36 -24.80
N LEU A 65 17.55 -8.91 -25.85
CA LEU A 65 16.13 -8.55 -25.76
C LEU A 65 15.25 -9.75 -25.39
N ALA A 66 15.70 -10.98 -25.65
CA ALA A 66 14.97 -12.21 -25.37
C ALA A 66 15.22 -12.78 -23.96
N TYR A 67 15.98 -12.10 -23.09
CA TYR A 67 16.11 -12.53 -21.70
C TYR A 67 14.79 -12.42 -20.94
N ASP A 68 14.63 -13.25 -19.91
CA ASP A 68 13.45 -13.23 -19.05
C ASP A 68 13.30 -11.85 -18.38
N LEU A 69 12.05 -11.41 -18.19
CA LEU A 69 11.75 -10.10 -17.63
C LEU A 69 12.47 -9.79 -16.29
N PRO A 70 12.61 -10.72 -15.33
CA PRO A 70 13.38 -10.46 -14.11
C PRO A 70 14.83 -10.08 -14.39
N ASP A 71 15.47 -10.70 -15.39
CA ASP A 71 16.85 -10.40 -15.79
C ASP A 71 16.94 -9.07 -16.55
N LEU A 72 15.93 -8.71 -17.34
CA LEU A 72 15.86 -7.42 -18.03
C LEU A 72 15.72 -6.24 -17.06
N LEU A 73 15.07 -6.46 -15.92
CA LEU A 73 14.84 -5.43 -14.91
C LEU A 73 15.92 -5.40 -13.83
N ALA A 74 16.74 -6.45 -13.69
CA ALA A 74 17.72 -6.60 -12.61
C ALA A 74 18.78 -5.48 -12.58
N THR A 75 19.33 -5.28 -11.38
CA THR A 75 20.42 -4.36 -11.08
C THR A 75 21.38 -5.05 -10.09
N ASP A 76 22.68 -4.78 -10.20
CA ASP A 76 23.67 -5.23 -9.21
C ASP A 76 23.68 -4.40 -7.90
N SER A 77 22.88 -3.33 -7.83
CA SER A 77 22.78 -2.46 -6.65
C SER A 77 21.67 -2.94 -5.71
N GLU A 78 22.02 -3.26 -4.46
CA GLU A 78 21.03 -3.56 -3.40
C GLU A 78 20.12 -2.35 -3.10
N ASP A 79 20.58 -1.12 -3.40
CA ASP A 79 19.85 0.13 -3.18
C ASP A 79 18.88 0.48 -4.33
N GLU A 80 19.14 -0.03 -5.55
CA GLU A 80 18.24 0.16 -6.70
C GLU A 80 17.37 -1.08 -6.86
N ALA A 81 16.37 -1.24 -5.99
CA ALA A 81 15.43 -2.35 -6.12
C ALA A 81 14.83 -2.34 -7.54
N PRO A 82 15.03 -3.38 -8.37
CA PRO A 82 14.52 -3.43 -9.75
C PRO A 82 12.98 -3.39 -9.80
N TYR A 83 12.35 -3.60 -8.64
CA TYR A 83 10.92 -3.55 -8.37
C TYR A 83 10.49 -2.32 -7.56
N GLY A 84 11.33 -1.29 -7.39
CA GLY A 84 11.00 -0.10 -6.59
C GLY A 84 9.73 0.62 -7.06
N SER A 85 9.46 0.54 -8.37
CA SER A 85 8.23 1.05 -9.02
C SER A 85 7.14 -0.03 -9.23
N LEU A 86 7.29 -1.21 -8.64
CA LEU A 86 6.36 -2.33 -8.72
C LEU A 86 5.94 -2.74 -7.30
N TYR A 87 4.77 -2.25 -6.88
CA TYR A 87 4.23 -2.57 -5.57
C TYR A 87 3.85 -4.05 -5.46
N SER A 88 4.18 -4.66 -4.33
CA SER A 88 3.75 -6.02 -4.00
C SER A 88 2.25 -6.07 -3.69
N PRO A 89 1.63 -7.25 -3.74
CA PRO A 89 0.22 -7.45 -3.38
C PRO A 89 -0.14 -6.87 -2.01
N ALA A 90 0.66 -7.11 -0.97
CA ALA A 90 0.37 -6.57 0.36
C ALA A 90 0.35 -5.03 0.40
N ARG A 91 1.14 -4.36 -0.47
CA ARG A 91 1.19 -2.89 -0.54
C ARG A 91 0.05 -2.27 -1.36
N ILE A 92 -0.52 -3.01 -2.32
CA ILE A 92 -1.43 -2.42 -3.32
C ILE A 92 -2.86 -2.96 -3.26
N LEU A 93 -3.06 -4.18 -2.77
CA LEU A 93 -4.40 -4.79 -2.68
C LEU A 93 -5.08 -4.55 -1.33
N THR A 94 -4.30 -4.28 -0.27
CA THR A 94 -4.85 -3.97 1.05
C THR A 94 -5.49 -2.57 1.08
N CYS A 95 -6.50 -2.41 1.92
CA CYS A 95 -7.20 -1.14 2.11
C CYS A 95 -7.21 -0.75 3.59
N HIS A 96 -7.31 0.54 3.90
CA HIS A 96 -7.63 0.96 5.27
C HIS A 96 -9.01 0.41 5.67
N PRO A 97 -9.28 0.21 6.98
CA PRO A 97 -10.56 -0.33 7.42
C PRO A 97 -11.72 0.55 6.98
N VAL A 98 -12.72 -0.06 6.34
CA VAL A 98 -13.95 0.63 5.91
C VAL A 98 -15.17 0.08 6.64
N THR A 99 -15.13 -1.18 7.07
CA THR A 99 -16.25 -1.85 7.74
C THR A 99 -16.00 -2.04 9.24
N PRO A 100 -17.07 -2.21 10.05
CA PRO A 100 -16.92 -2.65 11.45
C PRO A 100 -16.12 -3.95 11.58
N THR A 101 -16.22 -4.86 10.60
CA THR A 101 -15.44 -6.10 10.57
C THR A 101 -13.95 -5.83 10.37
N ASP A 102 -13.57 -4.85 9.54
CA ASP A 102 -12.17 -4.45 9.36
C ASP A 102 -11.60 -3.82 10.62
N LEU A 103 -12.36 -2.93 11.26
CA LEU A 103 -12.01 -2.36 12.56
C LEU A 103 -11.85 -3.48 13.60
N ARG A 104 -12.76 -4.47 13.60
CA ARG A 104 -12.67 -5.64 14.48
C ARG A 104 -11.38 -6.42 14.24
N LYS A 105 -10.98 -6.67 12.99
CA LYS A 105 -9.71 -7.34 12.66
C LYS A 105 -8.51 -6.58 13.23
N LEU A 106 -8.49 -5.24 13.08
CA LEU A 106 -7.42 -4.40 13.65
C LEU A 106 -7.34 -4.49 15.17
N VAL A 107 -8.48 -4.57 15.86
CA VAL A 107 -8.51 -4.70 17.32
C VAL A 107 -8.01 -6.08 17.75
N ILE A 108 -8.41 -7.15 17.05
CA ILE A 108 -7.96 -8.53 17.35
C ILE A 108 -6.46 -8.71 17.12
N ASP A 109 -5.90 -7.99 16.14
CA ASP A 109 -4.46 -8.01 15.83
C ASP A 109 -3.60 -7.32 16.92
N VAL A 110 -4.21 -6.71 17.93
CA VAL A 110 -3.50 -6.15 19.08
C VAL A 110 -3.22 -7.24 20.12
N LYS A 111 -1.95 -7.35 20.51
CA LYS A 111 -1.51 -8.28 21.57
C LYS A 111 -2.34 -8.10 22.85
N GLY A 112 -2.75 -9.21 23.46
CA GLY A 112 -3.60 -9.25 24.64
C GLY A 112 -5.10 -9.24 24.34
N VAL A 113 -5.52 -9.08 23.07
CA VAL A 113 -6.91 -9.20 22.66
C VAL A 113 -7.21 -10.63 22.20
N LYS A 114 -8.25 -11.24 22.78
CA LYS A 114 -8.76 -12.55 22.34
C LYS A 114 -9.81 -12.40 21.25
N ASN A 115 -10.71 -11.44 21.44
CA ASN A 115 -11.81 -11.11 20.56
C ASN A 115 -12.22 -9.65 20.78
N ALA A 116 -12.99 -9.10 19.85
CA ALA A 116 -13.55 -7.78 19.97
C ALA A 116 -14.86 -7.65 19.19
N TRP A 117 -15.64 -6.63 19.50
CA TRP A 117 -16.85 -6.25 18.78
C TRP A 117 -16.86 -4.75 18.56
N VAL A 118 -17.26 -4.34 17.35
CA VAL A 118 -17.37 -2.95 16.95
C VAL A 118 -18.84 -2.70 16.63
N GLU A 119 -19.46 -1.86 17.44
CA GLU A 119 -20.89 -1.55 17.40
C GLU A 119 -21.06 -0.10 16.94
N ILE A 120 -22.01 0.14 16.04
CA ILE A 120 -22.42 1.50 15.68
C ILE A 120 -23.27 2.05 16.83
N VAL A 121 -22.92 3.25 17.30
CA VAL A 121 -23.72 3.94 18.31
C VAL A 121 -24.95 4.55 17.62
N ASP A 122 -26.05 3.79 17.55
CA ASP A 122 -27.32 4.26 17.00
C ASP A 122 -28.30 4.68 18.11
N GLN A 123 -29.14 5.65 17.76
CA GLN A 123 -30.27 6.25 18.48
C GLN A 123 -30.69 5.61 19.83
N GLY A 124 -30.37 6.31 20.91
CA GLY A 124 -30.98 6.15 22.24
C GLY A 124 -30.06 5.58 23.32
N GLU A 125 -29.00 4.87 22.94
CA GLU A 125 -27.99 4.40 23.90
C GLU A 125 -26.96 5.47 24.16
N ARG A 126 -27.09 6.12 25.31
CA ARG A 126 -26.18 7.17 25.74
C ARG A 126 -24.91 6.55 26.28
N THR A 127 -23.76 6.90 25.70
CA THR A 127 -22.47 6.67 26.35
C THR A 127 -22.43 7.50 27.64
N VAL A 128 -22.10 6.85 28.76
CA VAL A 128 -22.01 7.50 30.05
C VAL A 128 -20.98 8.62 29.96
N GLY A 129 -21.34 9.83 30.40
CA GLY A 129 -20.46 11.00 30.36
C GLY A 129 -20.57 11.86 29.10
N THR A 130 -21.15 11.37 27.99
CA THR A 130 -21.31 12.23 26.79
C THR A 130 -22.58 13.09 26.90
N PRO A 131 -22.49 14.42 26.68
CA PRO A 131 -23.65 15.30 26.69
C PRO A 131 -24.59 15.02 25.51
N GLN A 132 -25.90 14.95 25.78
CA GLN A 132 -26.91 14.81 24.73
C GLN A 132 -27.16 16.17 24.06
N LEU A 133 -27.00 16.20 22.73
CA LEU A 133 -27.31 17.37 21.92
C LEU A 133 -28.80 17.50 21.67
N HIS A 134 -29.29 18.74 21.69
CA HIS A 134 -30.68 19.10 21.42
C HIS A 134 -30.76 20.23 20.39
N TYR A 135 -31.65 20.07 19.40
CA TYR A 135 -31.93 21.04 18.37
C TYR A 135 -33.21 21.80 18.66
N ARG A 136 -33.16 23.14 18.58
CA ARG A 136 -34.31 24.04 18.72
C ARG A 136 -34.68 24.65 17.37
N SER A 137 -35.80 24.23 16.79
CA SER A 137 -36.24 24.66 15.45
C SER A 137 -36.47 26.19 15.34
N GLY A 138 -37.09 26.80 16.36
CA GLY A 138 -37.46 28.23 16.33
C GLY A 138 -36.29 29.20 16.18
N GLY A 139 -35.09 28.82 16.63
CA GLY A 139 -33.86 29.61 16.50
C GLY A 139 -32.79 28.97 15.61
N LYS A 140 -33.03 27.75 15.09
CA LYS A 140 -32.01 26.90 14.48
C LYS A 140 -30.75 26.78 15.36
N GLU A 141 -30.98 26.46 16.64
CA GLU A 141 -29.92 26.41 17.66
C GLU A 141 -29.61 24.98 18.06
N ILE A 142 -28.33 24.71 18.35
CA ILE A 142 -27.88 23.48 19.01
C ILE A 142 -27.47 23.84 20.44
N GLY A 143 -27.93 23.06 21.40
CA GLY A 143 -27.54 23.21 22.80
C GLY A 143 -27.59 21.89 23.57
N LEU A 144 -27.21 21.96 24.84
CA LEU A 144 -27.18 20.81 25.75
C LEU A 144 -28.44 20.70 26.63
N LEU A 145 -29.24 21.76 26.69
CA LEU A 145 -30.43 21.82 27.53
C LEU A 145 -31.66 21.27 26.79
N ALA A 146 -32.22 20.20 27.35
CA ALA A 146 -33.48 19.64 26.89
C ALA A 146 -34.67 20.51 27.31
N ASN A 147 -35.59 20.74 26.38
CA ASN A 147 -36.93 21.26 26.65
C ASN A 147 -37.94 20.46 25.82
N ALA A 148 -38.80 19.72 26.50
CA ALA A 148 -39.74 18.77 25.88
C ALA A 148 -40.72 19.39 24.88
N LEU A 149 -40.97 20.71 24.95
CA LEU A 149 -41.91 21.40 24.07
C LEU A 149 -41.24 22.06 22.85
N THR A 150 -39.93 22.29 22.90
CA THR A 150 -39.25 23.19 21.94
C THR A 150 -37.96 22.62 21.36
N THR A 151 -37.48 21.48 21.85
CA THR A 151 -36.23 20.87 21.41
C THR A 151 -36.38 19.39 21.11
N GLU A 152 -35.58 18.90 20.18
CA GLU A 152 -35.50 17.49 19.81
C GLU A 152 -34.08 16.96 20.01
N PRO A 153 -33.88 15.71 20.45
CA PRO A 153 -32.55 15.13 20.54
C PRO A 153 -31.92 15.01 19.15
N VAL A 154 -30.62 15.28 19.08
CA VAL A 154 -29.79 15.09 17.89
C VAL A 154 -29.10 13.73 18.00
N SER A 155 -29.21 12.92 16.94
CA SER A 155 -28.58 11.61 16.85
C SER A 155 -27.42 11.70 15.87
N LEU A 156 -26.21 11.69 16.43
CA LEU A 156 -24.98 11.73 15.64
C LEU A 156 -24.75 10.38 14.95
N LYS A 157 -24.10 10.43 13.78
CA LYS A 157 -23.70 9.26 12.99
C LYS A 157 -22.18 9.20 12.91
N GLY A 158 -21.66 8.01 12.56
CA GLY A 158 -20.23 7.78 12.43
C GLY A 158 -19.51 7.56 13.76
N LEU A 159 -20.23 7.15 14.81
CA LEU A 159 -19.64 6.87 16.12
C LEU A 159 -19.65 5.37 16.41
N TYR A 160 -18.53 4.86 16.91
CA TYR A 160 -18.37 3.45 17.27
C TYR A 160 -18.14 3.24 18.76
N ARG A 161 -18.68 2.13 19.26
CA ARG A 161 -18.33 1.52 20.55
C ARG A 161 -17.51 0.26 20.27
N VAL A 162 -16.34 0.17 20.89
CA VAL A 162 -15.43 -0.97 20.75
C VAL A 162 -15.37 -1.73 22.07
N LEU A 163 -15.79 -2.98 22.04
CA LEU A 163 -15.82 -3.89 23.18
C LEU A 163 -14.72 -4.93 23.03
N ILE A 164 -13.86 -5.08 24.03
CA ILE A 164 -12.66 -5.90 23.95
C ILE A 164 -12.76 -7.05 24.96
N GLU A 165 -12.58 -8.26 24.46
CA GLU A 165 -12.34 -9.46 25.28
C GLU A 165 -10.83 -9.66 25.44
N LYS A 166 -10.37 -9.67 26.69
CA LYS A 166 -8.95 -9.86 27.00
C LYS A 166 -8.55 -11.33 26.87
N SER A 167 -7.34 -11.57 26.39
CA SER A 167 -6.70 -12.88 26.43
C SER A 167 -6.35 -13.29 27.86
N GLU A 168 -6.78 -14.49 28.25
CA GLU A 168 -6.40 -15.15 29.51
C GLU A 168 -4.97 -15.73 29.47
N ILE A 169 -4.37 -15.84 28.28
CA ILE A 169 -3.07 -16.49 28.07
C ILE A 169 -1.92 -15.51 28.28
N GLU A 170 -2.04 -14.32 27.71
CA GLU A 170 -0.99 -13.29 27.75
C GLU A 170 -1.09 -12.39 29.00
N ASP A 171 -2.20 -12.54 29.75
CA ASP A 171 -2.56 -11.84 30.99
C ASP A 171 -1.95 -10.43 31.15
N LEU A 172 -2.21 -9.58 30.16
CA LEU A 172 -1.78 -8.19 30.17
C LEU A 172 -2.72 -7.34 31.04
N ASP A 173 -2.22 -6.20 31.51
CA ASP A 173 -3.05 -5.20 32.17
C ASP A 173 -4.14 -4.68 31.20
N GLY A 174 -5.38 -4.57 31.69
CA GLY A 174 -6.51 -4.12 30.87
C GLY A 174 -6.33 -2.69 30.37
N ASN A 175 -5.68 -1.81 31.15
CA ASN A 175 -5.41 -0.44 30.69
C ASN A 175 -4.34 -0.42 29.59
N LEU A 176 -3.33 -1.29 29.69
CA LEU A 176 -2.35 -1.46 28.62
C LEU A 176 -3.03 -1.91 27.32
N VAL A 177 -3.86 -2.95 27.37
CA VAL A 177 -4.60 -3.43 26.18
C VAL A 177 -5.48 -2.31 25.60
N ARG A 178 -6.22 -1.59 26.46
CA ARG A 178 -7.06 -0.45 26.02
C ARG A 178 -6.25 0.62 25.31
N ARG A 179 -5.08 0.97 25.84
CA ARG A 179 -4.18 1.96 25.25
C ARG A 179 -3.67 1.54 23.87
N GLU A 180 -3.19 0.30 23.75
CA GLU A 180 -2.65 -0.21 22.48
C GLU A 180 -3.74 -0.30 21.41
N VAL A 181 -4.95 -0.75 21.78
CA VAL A 181 -6.13 -0.73 20.90
C VAL A 181 -6.50 0.69 20.49
N ALA A 182 -6.57 1.63 21.43
CA ALA A 182 -6.86 3.03 21.12
C ALA A 182 -5.83 3.62 20.14
N ARG A 183 -4.53 3.34 20.32
CA ARG A 183 -3.49 3.79 19.39
C ARG A 183 -3.70 3.23 17.99
N ARG A 184 -3.94 1.93 17.88
CA ARG A 184 -4.12 1.25 16.58
C ARG A 184 -5.37 1.77 15.84
N LEU A 185 -6.47 1.97 16.58
CA LEU A 185 -7.71 2.48 16.02
C LEU A 185 -7.59 3.94 15.57
N GLN A 186 -6.98 4.82 16.37
CA GLN A 186 -6.81 6.23 16.01
C GLN A 186 -5.93 6.43 14.77
N ALA A 187 -4.87 5.62 14.63
CA ALA A 187 -4.03 5.59 13.42
C ALA A 187 -4.77 5.11 12.15
N ASN A 188 -5.94 4.48 12.31
CA ASN A 188 -6.73 3.90 11.22
C ASN A 188 -8.17 4.45 11.16
N ARG A 189 -8.45 5.56 11.84
CA ARG A 189 -9.79 6.16 11.91
C ARG A 189 -10.24 6.62 10.53
N ALA A 190 -11.49 6.34 10.17
CA ALA A 190 -12.08 6.85 8.94
C ALA A 190 -12.51 8.33 9.07
N LEU A 191 -12.59 9.02 7.93
CA LEU A 191 -12.98 10.41 7.83
C LEU A 191 -14.45 10.57 8.26
N CYS A 192 -14.73 11.57 9.08
CA CYS A 192 -16.04 11.80 9.71
C CYS A 192 -16.55 10.67 10.60
N GLU A 193 -15.68 9.76 11.02
CA GLU A 193 -16.00 8.71 11.99
C GLU A 193 -15.10 8.83 13.24
N ASP A 194 -15.58 8.37 14.39
CA ASP A 194 -14.83 8.45 15.65
C ASP A 194 -15.22 7.33 16.64
N PHE A 195 -14.34 7.09 17.60
CA PHE A 195 -14.55 6.08 18.65
C PHE A 195 -15.09 6.75 19.90
N GLU A 196 -16.38 6.56 20.16
CA GLU A 196 -17.09 7.12 21.30
C GLU A 196 -16.68 6.43 22.60
N GLU A 197 -16.50 5.11 22.54
CA GLU A 197 -16.12 4.29 23.68
C GLU A 197 -15.19 3.14 23.25
N ILE A 198 -14.12 2.92 24.03
CA ILE A 198 -13.25 1.76 23.90
C ILE A 198 -13.19 1.12 25.29
N ARG A 199 -13.75 -0.07 25.42
CA ARG A 199 -13.95 -0.72 26.72
C ARG A 199 -13.42 -2.15 26.73
N VAL A 200 -12.55 -2.43 27.68
CA VAL A 200 -12.19 -3.80 28.05
C VAL A 200 -13.28 -4.33 28.97
N LEU A 201 -13.87 -5.46 28.60
CA LEU A 201 -14.96 -6.09 29.34
C LEU A 201 -14.40 -7.00 30.43
N ASP A 202 -15.10 -7.04 31.56
CA ASP A 202 -14.84 -8.02 32.62
C ASP A 202 -15.33 -9.40 32.19
N THR A 203 -14.69 -10.45 32.69
CA THR A 203 -15.13 -11.82 32.46
C THR A 203 -16.36 -12.15 33.33
N GLN A 204 -17.34 -12.82 32.75
CA GLN A 204 -18.40 -13.53 33.46
C GLN A 204 -18.01 -15.00 33.56
N ASP A 205 -17.64 -15.42 34.76
CA ASP A 205 -17.23 -16.80 35.05
C ASP A 205 -18.43 -17.75 34.95
N VAL A 206 -18.42 -18.59 33.90
CA VAL A 206 -19.42 -19.62 33.63
C VAL A 206 -18.94 -20.95 34.18
N GLN A 207 -19.70 -21.55 35.09
CA GLN A 207 -19.47 -22.90 35.60
C GLN A 207 -20.34 -23.91 34.83
N VAL A 208 -19.75 -25.05 34.50
CA VAL A 208 -20.49 -26.22 33.98
C VAL A 208 -20.45 -27.34 35.02
N ILE A 209 -21.63 -27.84 35.37
CA ILE A 209 -21.81 -28.97 36.29
C ILE A 209 -22.42 -30.10 35.46
N ALA A 210 -21.71 -31.21 35.27
CA ALA A 210 -22.18 -32.28 34.40
C ALA A 210 -21.74 -33.67 34.85
N ASP A 211 -22.61 -34.65 34.63
CA ASP A 211 -22.31 -36.08 34.80
C ASP A 211 -22.25 -36.72 33.41
N ILE A 212 -21.07 -37.21 33.02
CA ILE A 212 -20.78 -37.68 31.66
C ILE A 212 -20.36 -39.15 31.71
N ALA A 213 -21.06 -39.97 30.93
CA ALA A 213 -20.65 -41.35 30.68
C ALA A 213 -19.63 -41.39 29.54
N ILE A 214 -18.52 -42.09 29.74
CA ILE A 214 -17.45 -42.27 28.75
C ILE A 214 -17.36 -43.73 28.27
N ASP A 215 -16.78 -43.92 27.09
CA ASP A 215 -16.46 -45.24 26.54
C ASP A 215 -15.15 -45.80 27.11
N SER A 216 -14.68 -46.92 26.57
CA SER A 216 -13.34 -47.43 26.87
C SER A 216 -12.27 -46.54 26.22
N VAL A 217 -11.54 -45.81 27.05
CA VAL A 217 -10.46 -44.90 26.67
C VAL A 217 -9.17 -45.25 27.41
N ASP A 218 -8.02 -44.92 26.80
CA ASP A 218 -6.70 -45.15 27.40
C ASP A 218 -6.43 -44.21 28.58
N ASN A 219 -6.89 -42.96 28.49
CA ASN A 219 -6.72 -41.94 29.52
C ASN A 219 -7.96 -41.05 29.64
N ALA A 220 -8.63 -41.09 30.79
CA ALA A 220 -9.82 -40.28 31.05
C ALA A 220 -9.51 -38.79 31.26
N GLU A 221 -8.28 -38.45 31.68
CA GLU A 221 -7.86 -37.04 31.80
C GLU A 221 -7.82 -36.36 30.42
N ASP A 222 -7.39 -37.07 29.37
CA ASP A 222 -7.37 -36.56 27.99
C ASP A 222 -8.78 -36.30 27.46
N VAL A 223 -9.76 -37.13 27.86
CA VAL A 223 -11.18 -36.91 27.54
C VAL A 223 -11.67 -35.62 28.20
N LEU A 224 -11.36 -35.40 29.49
CA LEU A 224 -11.77 -34.17 30.17
C LEU A 224 -11.08 -32.92 29.59
N VAL A 225 -9.80 -33.02 29.20
CA VAL A 225 -9.11 -31.94 28.47
C VAL A 225 -9.84 -31.61 27.15
N ALA A 226 -10.24 -32.63 26.38
CA ALA A 226 -10.98 -32.44 25.14
C ALA A 226 -12.37 -31.83 25.37
N ILE A 227 -13.07 -32.22 26.45
CA ILE A 227 -14.35 -31.62 26.85
C ILE A 227 -14.16 -30.13 27.19
N TYR A 228 -13.17 -29.78 28.01
CA TYR A 228 -12.87 -28.38 28.34
C TYR A 228 -12.51 -27.56 27.11
N GLU A 229 -11.76 -28.14 26.16
CA GLU A 229 -11.44 -27.51 24.89
C GLU A 229 -12.70 -27.17 24.08
N LYS A 230 -13.62 -28.13 23.92
CA LYS A 230 -14.90 -27.93 23.22
C LYS A 230 -15.79 -26.90 23.90
N LEU A 231 -15.94 -27.00 25.22
CA LEU A 231 -16.75 -26.05 26.00
C LEU A 231 -16.17 -24.64 25.96
N SER A 232 -14.86 -24.49 26.15
CA SER A 232 -14.22 -23.16 26.15
C SER A 232 -14.32 -22.50 24.79
N LEU A 233 -14.02 -23.21 23.69
CA LEU A 233 -14.13 -22.68 22.33
C LEU A 233 -15.58 -22.35 21.94
N TYR A 234 -16.56 -23.08 22.48
CA TYR A 234 -17.96 -22.74 22.26
C TYR A 234 -18.37 -21.49 23.03
N ILE A 235 -18.04 -21.42 24.33
CA ILE A 235 -18.42 -20.32 25.22
C ILE A 235 -17.75 -19.02 24.78
N SER A 236 -16.43 -19.07 24.53
CA SER A 236 -15.62 -17.95 24.09
C SER A 236 -14.60 -18.40 23.02
N PRO A 237 -14.99 -18.29 21.73
CA PRO A 237 -14.17 -18.72 20.60
C PRO A 237 -12.81 -18.02 20.52
N LEU A 238 -11.82 -18.74 20.00
CA LEU A 238 -10.55 -18.18 19.57
C LEU A 238 -10.61 -17.83 18.09
N ILE A 239 -9.92 -16.74 17.71
CA ILE A 239 -9.86 -16.29 16.32
C ILE A 239 -8.50 -16.73 15.75
N PRO A 240 -8.49 -17.65 14.77
CA PRO A 240 -7.25 -18.13 14.19
C PRO A 240 -6.66 -17.11 13.21
N PHE A 241 -5.37 -16.86 13.34
CA PHE A 241 -4.57 -16.23 12.29
C PHE A 241 -4.10 -17.28 11.29
N ARG A 242 -4.23 -16.97 10.00
CA ARG A 242 -3.84 -17.82 8.87
C ARG A 242 -2.61 -17.25 8.19
N SER A 243 -1.75 -18.10 7.66
CA SER A 243 -0.67 -17.69 6.76
C SER A 243 -1.18 -17.50 5.33
N LEU A 244 -0.47 -16.70 4.53
CA LEU A 244 -0.77 -16.57 3.09
C LEU A 244 -0.78 -17.93 2.40
N ARG A 245 0.20 -18.78 2.72
CA ARG A 245 0.34 -20.12 2.13
C ARG A 245 -0.87 -21.01 2.41
N GLU A 246 -1.41 -20.98 3.62
CA GLU A 246 -2.60 -21.76 3.98
C GLU A 246 -3.83 -21.31 3.20
N LEU A 247 -4.04 -19.99 3.08
CA LEU A 247 -5.17 -19.45 2.34
C LEU A 247 -5.08 -19.75 0.84
N LEU A 248 -3.89 -19.62 0.24
CA LEU A 248 -3.66 -19.99 -1.16
C LEU A 248 -3.81 -21.50 -1.38
N ALA A 249 -3.34 -22.34 -0.46
CA ALA A 249 -3.53 -23.79 -0.53
C ALA A 249 -5.01 -24.20 -0.38
N ALA A 250 -5.81 -23.41 0.33
CA ALA A 250 -7.26 -23.54 0.41
C ALA A 250 -7.99 -23.02 -0.85
N GLY A 251 -7.27 -22.51 -1.85
CA GLY A 251 -7.82 -22.04 -3.11
C GLY A 251 -8.36 -20.61 -3.08
N LYS A 252 -8.07 -19.82 -2.04
CA LYS A 252 -8.45 -18.41 -2.02
C LYS A 252 -7.63 -17.61 -3.03
N PRO A 253 -8.26 -16.77 -3.85
CA PRO A 253 -7.54 -15.93 -4.78
C PRO A 253 -6.83 -14.79 -4.03
N VAL A 254 -5.74 -14.27 -4.62
CA VAL A 254 -4.84 -13.32 -3.95
C VAL A 254 -5.55 -12.03 -3.55
N ASP A 255 -6.43 -11.52 -4.40
CA ASP A 255 -7.24 -10.32 -4.14
C ASP A 255 -8.20 -10.49 -2.96
N GLU A 256 -8.80 -11.67 -2.77
CA GLU A 256 -9.63 -11.94 -1.58
C GLU A 256 -8.80 -12.09 -0.30
N VAL A 257 -7.57 -12.62 -0.39
CA VAL A 257 -6.69 -12.76 0.79
C VAL A 257 -6.25 -11.40 1.32
N PHE A 258 -5.92 -10.48 0.42
CA PHE A 258 -5.49 -9.12 0.76
C PHE A 258 -6.65 -8.12 0.92
N ASP A 259 -7.90 -8.56 0.87
CA ASP A 259 -9.05 -7.69 1.10
C ASP A 259 -9.16 -7.27 2.57
N GLY A 260 -9.22 -5.95 2.78
CA GLY A 260 -9.23 -5.33 4.10
C GLY A 260 -7.85 -4.83 4.57
N PRO A 261 -7.73 -4.55 5.88
CA PRO A 261 -6.53 -3.96 6.46
C PRO A 261 -5.37 -4.94 6.54
N LEU A 262 -4.17 -4.41 6.35
CA LEU A 262 -2.93 -5.14 6.61
C LEU A 262 -2.77 -5.37 8.12
N LEU A 263 -2.61 -6.63 8.52
CA LEU A 263 -2.43 -7.07 9.90
C LEU A 263 -0.96 -7.49 10.13
N GLU A 264 -0.51 -7.45 11.37
CA GLU A 264 0.86 -7.79 11.77
C GLU A 264 1.04 -9.30 11.99
N HIS A 265 -0.01 -10.00 12.41
CA HIS A 265 0.06 -11.41 12.83
C HIS A 265 -0.52 -12.41 11.82
N GLY A 266 -0.66 -12.02 10.54
CA GLY A 266 -1.13 -12.88 9.46
C GLY A 266 -2.47 -12.41 8.91
N PHE A 267 -3.34 -13.35 8.54
CA PHE A 267 -4.65 -13.03 7.96
C PHE A 267 -5.78 -13.55 8.85
N ILE A 268 -6.84 -12.77 8.97
CA ILE A 268 -8.10 -13.21 9.60
C ILE A 268 -9.14 -13.36 8.50
N ASP A 269 -9.67 -14.57 8.36
CA ASP A 269 -10.70 -14.87 7.39
C ASP A 269 -12.02 -14.15 7.73
N THR A 270 -12.50 -13.29 6.82
CA THR A 270 -13.71 -12.49 7.02
C THR A 270 -14.96 -13.33 7.25
N GLU A 271 -15.12 -14.44 6.52
CA GLU A 271 -16.31 -15.30 6.63
C GLU A 271 -16.29 -16.12 7.92
N GLU A 272 -15.12 -16.60 8.34
CA GLU A 272 -14.93 -17.23 9.65
C GLU A 272 -15.25 -16.23 10.77
N LEU A 273 -14.69 -15.01 10.70
CA LEU A 273 -14.87 -13.97 11.71
C LEU A 273 -16.33 -13.53 11.87
N ASN A 274 -17.05 -13.35 10.76
CA ASN A 274 -18.45 -12.91 10.77
C ASN A 274 -19.40 -13.96 11.38
N ARG A 275 -19.03 -15.25 11.34
CA ARG A 275 -19.79 -16.32 12.00
C ARG A 275 -19.62 -16.30 13.52
N LEU A 276 -18.53 -15.69 14.02
CA LEU A 276 -18.24 -15.57 15.45
C LEU A 276 -18.92 -14.32 16.04
N THR A 277 -20.22 -14.42 16.29
CA THR A 277 -21.00 -13.35 16.93
C THR A 277 -20.90 -13.40 18.45
N ARG A 278 -21.14 -12.26 19.10
CA ARG A 278 -21.21 -12.18 20.56
C ARG A 278 -22.41 -12.98 21.06
N LYS A 279 -22.18 -13.92 21.97
CA LYS A 279 -23.25 -14.69 22.59
C LYS A 279 -23.97 -13.84 23.64
N THR A 280 -25.30 -13.87 23.62
CA THR A 280 -26.17 -13.24 24.65
C THR A 280 -26.74 -14.27 25.62
N GLU A 281 -26.66 -15.56 25.28
CA GLU A 281 -27.15 -16.67 26.09
C GLU A 281 -26.37 -17.96 25.81
N LEU A 282 -26.36 -18.87 26.77
CA LEU A 282 -25.84 -20.23 26.64
C LEU A 282 -26.97 -21.23 26.88
N ARG A 283 -27.13 -22.21 25.98
CA ARG A 283 -28.15 -23.26 26.09
C ARG A 283 -27.49 -24.58 26.46
N ALA A 284 -28.07 -25.28 27.42
CA ALA A 284 -27.59 -26.60 27.85
C ALA A 284 -27.53 -27.59 26.68
N SER A 285 -28.51 -27.57 25.77
CA SER A 285 -28.55 -28.41 24.57
C SER A 285 -27.34 -28.22 23.65
N ASP A 286 -26.84 -26.99 23.53
CA ASP A 286 -25.66 -26.72 22.72
C ASP A 286 -24.40 -27.24 23.41
N LEU A 287 -24.26 -27.00 24.72
CA LEU A 287 -23.12 -27.53 25.48
C LEU A 287 -23.09 -29.06 25.45
N ILE A 288 -24.26 -29.74 25.55
CA ILE A 288 -24.36 -31.19 25.37
C ILE A 288 -23.81 -31.59 24.01
N ARG A 289 -24.20 -30.91 22.92
CA ARG A 289 -23.71 -31.22 21.58
C ARG A 289 -22.18 -31.10 21.51
N GLU A 290 -21.61 -30.04 22.07
CA GLU A 290 -20.15 -29.83 22.07
C GLU A 290 -19.41 -30.87 22.92
N ILE A 291 -19.97 -31.25 24.09
CA ILE A 291 -19.42 -32.31 24.94
C ILE A 291 -19.49 -33.67 24.23
N MET A 292 -20.62 -34.00 23.61
CA MET A 292 -20.79 -35.25 22.86
C MET A 292 -19.86 -35.36 21.65
N ALA A 293 -19.38 -34.23 21.12
CA ALA A 293 -18.39 -34.20 20.04
C ALA A 293 -16.94 -34.44 20.53
N ALA A 294 -16.69 -34.47 21.84
CA ALA A 294 -15.37 -34.79 22.38
C ALA A 294 -15.09 -36.31 22.25
N PRO A 295 -13.91 -36.72 21.77
CA PRO A 295 -13.55 -38.13 21.65
C PRO A 295 -13.65 -38.87 22.98
N GLY A 296 -14.30 -40.03 23.00
CA GLY A 296 -14.45 -40.89 24.19
C GLY A 296 -15.70 -40.63 25.03
N VAL A 297 -16.53 -39.64 24.67
CA VAL A 297 -17.82 -39.39 25.35
C VAL A 297 -18.91 -40.27 24.77
N ARG A 298 -19.61 -41.02 25.65
CA ARG A 298 -20.73 -41.90 25.30
C ARG A 298 -22.08 -41.21 25.47
N ALA A 299 -22.28 -40.49 26.57
CA ALA A 299 -23.53 -39.79 26.88
C ALA A 299 -23.32 -38.69 27.92
N VAL A 300 -24.11 -37.61 27.84
CA VAL A 300 -24.28 -36.63 28.93
C VAL A 300 -25.55 -36.99 29.69
N ARG A 301 -25.44 -37.34 30.97
CA ARG A 301 -26.59 -37.77 31.79
C ARG A 301 -27.32 -36.60 32.43
N ASP A 302 -26.55 -35.63 32.92
CA ASP A 302 -27.07 -34.40 33.52
C ASP A 302 -26.12 -33.25 33.23
N ILE A 303 -26.67 -32.03 33.10
CA ILE A 303 -25.90 -30.81 32.89
C ILE A 303 -26.64 -29.59 33.43
N HIS A 304 -25.92 -28.74 34.13
CA HIS A 304 -26.38 -27.43 34.59
C HIS A 304 -25.31 -26.37 34.33
N ILE A 305 -25.74 -25.14 34.12
CA ILE A 305 -24.87 -23.99 33.82
C ILE A 305 -25.10 -22.93 34.90
N ALA A 306 -24.04 -22.36 35.46
CA ALA A 306 -24.15 -21.30 36.46
C ALA A 306 -23.20 -20.14 36.15
N ALA A 307 -23.49 -18.96 36.72
CA ALA A 307 -22.60 -17.81 36.74
C ALA A 307 -22.69 -17.07 38.09
N GLY A 308 -22.13 -17.68 39.14
CA GLY A 308 -22.10 -17.09 40.48
C GLY A 308 -23.42 -17.14 41.27
N GLY A 309 -24.43 -17.88 40.78
CA GLY A 309 -25.74 -18.09 41.40
C GLY A 309 -26.20 -19.55 41.32
N GLU A 310 -27.51 -19.78 41.45
CA GLU A 310 -28.10 -21.12 41.33
C GLU A 310 -27.89 -21.71 39.92
N PRO A 311 -27.59 -23.02 39.80
CA PRO A 311 -27.45 -23.66 38.50
C PRO A 311 -28.76 -23.68 37.70
N GLU A 312 -28.67 -23.31 36.42
CA GLU A 312 -29.76 -23.31 35.45
C GLU A 312 -29.68 -24.57 34.57
N SER A 313 -30.79 -25.28 34.40
CA SER A 313 -30.82 -26.56 33.67
C SER A 313 -31.05 -26.42 32.16
N TRP A 314 -31.42 -25.23 31.67
CA TRP A 314 -31.82 -25.05 30.25
C TRP A 314 -31.09 -23.92 29.55
N LEU A 315 -31.08 -22.73 30.17
CA LEU A 315 -30.59 -21.51 29.53
C LEU A 315 -30.00 -20.57 30.57
N LEU A 316 -28.77 -20.12 30.33
CA LEU A 316 -28.11 -19.07 31.09
C LEU A 316 -28.08 -17.79 30.24
N LYS A 317 -28.69 -16.71 30.74
CA LYS A 317 -28.54 -15.38 30.12
C LYS A 317 -27.17 -14.81 30.47
N LEU A 318 -26.48 -14.25 29.47
CA LEU A 318 -25.19 -13.62 29.65
C LEU A 318 -25.35 -12.11 29.89
N ASP A 319 -24.48 -11.56 30.71
CA ASP A 319 -24.41 -10.13 30.98
C ASP A 319 -23.82 -9.40 29.76
N SER A 320 -24.61 -8.50 29.17
CA SER A 320 -24.19 -7.71 28.00
C SER A 320 -23.08 -6.70 28.32
N ALA A 321 -22.70 -6.52 29.58
CA ALA A 321 -21.54 -5.73 30.00
C ALA A 321 -20.26 -6.59 30.24
N LYS A 322 -20.30 -7.90 29.97
CA LYS A 322 -19.20 -8.84 30.22
C LYS A 322 -18.94 -9.78 29.05
N THR A 323 -17.86 -10.54 29.12
CA THR A 323 -17.54 -11.65 28.20
C THR A 323 -17.57 -12.97 28.94
N PRO A 324 -18.24 -14.02 28.43
CA PRO A 324 -18.32 -15.29 29.14
C PRO A 324 -16.98 -16.03 29.08
N GLY A 325 -16.51 -16.55 30.21
CA GLY A 325 -15.32 -17.40 30.29
C GLY A 325 -15.64 -18.70 31.00
N LEU A 326 -15.08 -19.83 30.57
CA LEU A 326 -15.27 -21.09 31.27
C LEU A 326 -14.40 -21.11 32.53
N ASP A 327 -15.03 -21.16 33.70
CA ASP A 327 -14.35 -21.29 34.98
C ASP A 327 -14.00 -22.75 35.23
N LEU A 328 -12.77 -23.13 34.88
CA LEU A 328 -12.28 -24.50 35.01
C LEU A 328 -12.14 -24.95 36.47
N GLU A 329 -11.89 -24.02 37.39
CA GLU A 329 -11.64 -24.34 38.80
C GLU A 329 -12.94 -24.62 39.55
N ARG A 330 -14.02 -23.91 39.21
CA ARG A 330 -15.34 -24.10 39.84
C ARG A 330 -16.28 -25.01 39.05
N SER A 331 -15.97 -25.33 37.80
CA SER A 331 -16.72 -26.33 37.03
C SER A 331 -16.58 -27.73 37.64
N ARG A 332 -17.67 -28.49 37.67
CA ARG A 332 -17.74 -29.83 38.27
C ARG A 332 -18.21 -30.84 37.23
N ILE A 333 -17.27 -31.41 36.49
CA ILE A 333 -17.54 -32.42 35.47
C ILE A 333 -17.08 -33.78 35.98
N ARG A 334 -18.02 -34.70 36.20
CA ARG A 334 -17.73 -36.07 36.61
C ARG A 334 -17.75 -36.99 35.40
N LEU A 335 -16.75 -37.86 35.31
CA LEU A 335 -16.69 -38.90 34.29
C LEU A 335 -17.02 -40.25 34.92
N GLU A 336 -17.90 -41.01 34.27
CA GLU A 336 -18.31 -42.34 34.71
C GLU A 336 -18.11 -43.37 33.59
N LYS A 337 -17.55 -44.53 33.94
CA LYS A 337 -17.50 -45.70 33.06
C LYS A 337 -18.29 -46.84 33.68
N ASP A 338 -19.35 -47.28 33.00
CA ASP A 338 -20.20 -48.42 33.40
C ASP A 338 -20.67 -48.39 34.87
N GLY A 339 -21.06 -47.22 35.38
CA GLY A 339 -21.51 -47.05 36.77
C GLY A 339 -20.41 -46.64 37.75
N ILE A 340 -19.14 -46.62 37.33
CA ILE A 340 -17.99 -46.34 38.19
C ILE A 340 -17.46 -44.94 37.90
N GLU A 341 -17.43 -44.08 38.92
CA GLU A 341 -16.81 -42.75 38.84
C GLU A 341 -15.30 -42.89 38.65
N VAL A 342 -14.77 -42.17 37.66
CA VAL A 342 -13.35 -42.17 37.33
C VAL A 342 -12.64 -41.15 38.21
N SER A 343 -11.56 -41.57 38.87
CA SER A 343 -10.70 -40.66 39.63
C SER A 343 -9.84 -39.83 38.67
N LEU A 344 -9.93 -38.50 38.77
CA LEU A 344 -9.23 -37.55 37.91
C LEU A 344 -8.37 -36.61 38.74
N ASN A 345 -7.18 -36.26 38.25
CA ASN A 345 -6.40 -35.18 38.82
C ASN A 345 -6.73 -33.86 38.07
N THR A 346 -7.67 -33.09 38.63
CA THR A 346 -8.14 -31.85 38.01
C THR A 346 -7.01 -30.84 37.75
N THR A 347 -5.98 -30.81 38.60
CA THR A 347 -4.81 -29.94 38.42
C THR A 347 -4.04 -30.29 37.14
N ASN A 348 -3.82 -31.58 36.88
CA ASN A 348 -3.15 -32.05 35.65
C ASN A 348 -4.00 -31.76 34.41
N VAL A 349 -5.31 -31.97 34.50
CA VAL A 349 -6.25 -31.69 33.41
C VAL A 349 -6.23 -30.20 33.04
N ILE A 350 -6.34 -29.31 34.03
CA ILE A 350 -6.29 -27.85 33.81
C ILE A 350 -4.94 -27.45 33.20
N ALA A 351 -3.83 -28.00 33.70
CA ALA A 351 -2.50 -27.73 33.15
C ALA A 351 -2.36 -28.22 31.69
N GLY A 352 -2.90 -29.40 31.37
CA GLY A 352 -2.95 -29.96 30.03
C GLY A 352 -3.75 -29.08 29.06
N TYR A 353 -4.92 -28.61 29.50
CA TYR A 353 -5.73 -27.66 28.74
C TYR A 353 -4.98 -26.33 28.49
N LYS A 354 -4.43 -25.70 29.53
CA LYS A 354 -3.66 -24.45 29.40
C LYS A 354 -2.47 -24.60 28.45
N LYS A 355 -1.81 -25.76 28.44
CA LYS A 355 -0.71 -26.06 27.51
C LYS A 355 -1.17 -26.10 26.05
N LYS A 356 -2.32 -26.73 25.76
CA LYS A 356 -2.90 -26.73 24.40
C LYS A 356 -3.27 -25.32 23.96
N LEU A 357 -3.92 -24.56 24.83
CA LEU A 357 -4.33 -23.18 24.56
C LEU A 357 -3.13 -22.27 24.26
N ALA A 358 -2.05 -22.40 25.05
CA ALA A 358 -0.80 -21.66 24.81
C ALA A 358 -0.07 -22.06 23.52
N ALA A 359 -0.22 -23.32 23.06
CA ALA A 359 0.34 -23.76 21.79
C ALA A 359 -0.40 -23.12 20.60
N PHE A 360 -1.73 -23.00 20.69
CA PHE A 360 -2.55 -22.30 19.71
C PHE A 360 -2.15 -20.82 19.60
N ALA A 361 -1.98 -20.11 20.72
CA ALA A 361 -1.58 -18.70 20.69
C ALA A 361 -0.20 -18.45 20.04
N ARG A 362 0.69 -19.45 20.02
CA ARG A 362 2.04 -19.34 19.42
C ARG A 362 2.09 -19.66 17.93
N SER A 363 1.01 -20.13 17.32
CA SER A 363 1.00 -20.51 15.91
C SER A 363 0.79 -19.34 14.95
N ALA A 364 0.85 -18.09 15.42
CA ALA A 364 0.74 -16.92 14.57
C ALA A 364 1.86 -16.94 13.49
N PRO A 365 1.50 -16.82 12.20
CA PRO A 365 2.47 -16.79 11.11
C PRO A 365 3.50 -15.68 11.25
N SER A 366 4.71 -15.92 10.73
CA SER A 366 5.76 -14.90 10.74
C SER A 366 5.49 -13.82 9.69
N ALA A 367 5.94 -12.58 9.94
CA ALA A 367 5.78 -11.45 9.00
C ALA A 367 6.37 -11.71 7.59
N ARG A 368 7.36 -12.61 7.48
CA ARG A 368 7.98 -12.98 6.18
C ARG A 368 7.08 -13.84 5.29
N GLU A 369 5.99 -14.38 5.83
CA GLU A 369 5.06 -15.26 5.13
C GLU A 369 3.76 -14.53 4.73
N GLN A 370 3.75 -13.19 4.78
CA GLN A 370 2.55 -12.36 4.59
C GLN A 370 2.50 -11.63 3.25
N ASP A 371 3.46 -11.84 2.34
CA ASP A 371 3.47 -11.19 1.02
C ASP A 371 4.07 -12.10 -0.08
N LEU A 372 3.83 -11.72 -1.34
CA LEU A 372 4.41 -12.37 -2.52
C LEU A 372 5.64 -11.58 -2.99
N ALA A 373 6.82 -12.15 -2.80
CA ALA A 373 8.05 -11.58 -3.32
C ALA A 373 8.12 -11.72 -4.85
N PRO A 374 8.54 -10.68 -5.58
CA PRO A 374 8.79 -10.80 -7.01
C PRO A 374 9.95 -11.78 -7.26
N PRO A 375 9.97 -12.45 -8.44
CA PRO A 375 11.05 -13.37 -8.78
C PRO A 375 12.40 -12.63 -8.82
N ARG A 376 13.47 -13.28 -8.37
CA ARG A 376 14.82 -12.70 -8.47
C ARG A 376 15.34 -12.84 -9.89
N GLY A 377 15.84 -11.75 -10.45
CA GLY A 377 16.59 -11.74 -11.70
C GLY A 377 18.10 -11.71 -11.46
N ARG A 378 18.86 -11.89 -12.53
CA ARG A 378 20.31 -11.72 -12.58
C ARG A 378 20.66 -10.53 -13.46
N ASP A 379 21.54 -9.65 -12.98
CA ASP A 379 22.09 -8.60 -13.83
C ASP A 379 22.91 -9.22 -14.99
N ARG A 380 22.44 -8.95 -16.21
CA ARG A 380 23.04 -9.45 -17.45
C ARG A 380 24.00 -8.44 -18.09
N ARG A 381 24.17 -7.25 -17.49
CA ARG A 381 24.95 -6.13 -18.02
C ARG A 381 24.55 -5.81 -19.46
N LEU A 382 23.28 -5.51 -19.64
CA LEU A 382 22.66 -5.35 -20.97
C LEU A 382 23.34 -4.23 -21.76
N GLY A 383 23.84 -3.20 -21.08
CA GLY A 383 24.54 -2.06 -21.66
C GLY A 383 25.92 -2.33 -22.22
N ASP A 384 26.57 -3.44 -21.84
CA ASP A 384 27.95 -3.75 -22.26
C ASP A 384 28.02 -3.91 -23.79
N TYR A 385 28.60 -2.93 -24.48
CA TYR A 385 28.73 -2.94 -25.93
C TYR A 385 30.17 -3.24 -26.37
N TYR A 386 30.33 -4.22 -27.24
CA TYR A 386 31.61 -4.54 -27.88
C TYR A 386 31.61 -4.07 -29.32
N SER A 387 32.51 -3.12 -29.64
CA SER A 387 32.58 -2.48 -30.96
C SER A 387 32.73 -3.50 -32.10
N ILE A 388 32.00 -3.28 -33.19
CA ILE A 388 32.11 -4.09 -34.41
C ILE A 388 33.51 -4.02 -35.02
N GLN A 389 34.29 -2.96 -34.73
CA GLN A 389 35.63 -2.77 -35.28
C GLN A 389 36.61 -3.87 -34.85
N HIS A 390 36.36 -4.51 -33.70
CA HIS A 390 37.15 -5.65 -33.22
C HIS A 390 36.87 -6.95 -33.98
N GLN A 391 35.74 -7.04 -34.66
CA GLN A 391 35.29 -8.27 -35.34
C GLN A 391 35.79 -8.34 -36.79
N PHE A 392 36.37 -7.26 -37.31
CA PHE A 392 36.95 -7.24 -38.65
C PHE A 392 38.23 -8.10 -38.71
N PRO A 393 38.50 -8.75 -39.86
CA PRO A 393 39.77 -9.43 -40.07
C PRO A 393 40.98 -8.50 -39.86
N ASP A 394 42.07 -9.03 -39.30
CA ASP A 394 43.30 -8.28 -39.01
C ASP A 394 43.87 -7.55 -40.24
N ALA A 395 43.62 -8.07 -41.44
CA ALA A 395 44.03 -7.45 -42.70
C ALA A 395 43.54 -6.00 -42.86
N TYR A 396 42.41 -5.64 -42.23
CA TYR A 396 41.87 -4.29 -42.24
C TYR A 396 42.69 -3.33 -41.38
N GLY A 397 43.39 -3.83 -40.35
CA GLY A 397 44.27 -3.05 -39.48
C GLY A 397 43.53 -2.11 -38.53
N ILE A 398 42.25 -2.39 -38.24
CA ILE A 398 41.39 -1.53 -37.42
C ILE A 398 41.04 -2.09 -36.04
N GLY A 399 41.14 -3.40 -35.82
CA GLY A 399 40.92 -4.03 -34.53
C GLY A 399 42.09 -3.85 -33.56
N GLU A 400 42.13 -4.67 -32.52
CA GLU A 400 43.10 -4.62 -31.41
C GLU A 400 44.57 -4.72 -31.86
N MET A 401 44.87 -5.61 -32.82
CA MET A 401 46.23 -5.78 -33.35
C MET A 401 46.75 -4.54 -34.10
N GLY A 402 45.83 -3.72 -34.64
CA GLY A 402 46.16 -2.51 -35.38
C GLY A 402 47.03 -2.75 -36.61
N LEU A 403 47.81 -1.73 -36.99
CA LEU A 403 48.79 -1.80 -38.08
C LEU A 403 50.20 -1.94 -37.49
N PRO A 404 51.13 -2.64 -38.18
CA PRO A 404 52.52 -2.69 -37.74
C PRO A 404 53.15 -1.28 -37.76
N ALA A 405 54.14 -1.05 -36.88
CA ALA A 405 54.84 0.24 -36.78
C ALA A 405 55.52 0.68 -38.09
N SER A 406 55.82 -0.28 -38.98
CA SER A 406 56.39 -0.05 -40.31
C SER A 406 55.36 0.34 -41.39
N ALA A 407 54.06 0.38 -41.07
CA ALA A 407 53.02 0.72 -42.03
C ALA A 407 53.19 2.16 -42.54
N SER A 408 53.00 2.36 -43.85
CA SER A 408 53.09 3.67 -44.48
C SER A 408 52.03 4.65 -43.93
N LEU A 409 52.33 5.95 -44.01
CA LEU A 409 51.39 7.00 -43.59
C LEU A 409 50.05 6.92 -44.34
N ASP A 410 50.07 6.57 -45.64
CA ASP A 410 48.84 6.35 -46.42
C ASP A 410 48.01 5.18 -45.87
N ARG A 411 48.65 4.04 -45.52
CA ARG A 411 47.94 2.91 -44.92
C ARG A 411 47.34 3.26 -43.56
N GLN A 412 48.07 3.99 -42.73
CA GLN A 412 47.59 4.49 -41.45
C GLN A 412 46.40 5.45 -41.62
N ALA A 413 46.46 6.35 -42.59
CA ALA A 413 45.38 7.28 -42.89
C ALA A 413 44.10 6.55 -43.34
N ARG A 414 44.20 5.56 -44.22
CA ARG A 414 43.06 4.75 -44.68
C ARG A 414 42.43 3.94 -43.54
N ALA A 415 43.23 3.37 -42.66
CA ALA A 415 42.72 2.67 -41.47
C ALA A 415 41.95 3.64 -40.56
N LYS A 416 42.48 4.84 -40.29
CA LYS A 416 41.78 5.88 -39.53
C LYS A 416 40.47 6.32 -40.22
N GLN A 417 40.47 6.46 -41.54
CA GLN A 417 39.27 6.80 -42.31
C GLN A 417 38.18 5.73 -42.17
N LEU A 418 38.55 4.45 -42.26
CA LEU A 418 37.60 3.35 -42.07
C LEU A 418 37.07 3.30 -40.63
N LYS A 419 37.93 3.46 -39.63
CA LYS A 419 37.50 3.58 -38.23
C LYS A 419 36.48 4.71 -38.04
N ALA A 420 36.77 5.89 -38.61
CA ALA A 420 35.87 7.03 -38.56
C ALA A 420 34.51 6.76 -39.23
N TYR A 421 34.52 6.05 -40.37
CA TYR A 421 33.29 5.64 -41.06
C TYR A 421 32.47 4.65 -40.22
N LEU A 422 33.12 3.64 -39.64
CA LEU A 422 32.46 2.61 -38.83
C LEU A 422 31.87 3.17 -37.54
N LEU A 423 32.49 4.19 -36.93
CA LEU A 423 31.99 4.83 -35.71
C LEU A 423 30.55 5.34 -35.82
N PHE A 424 30.06 5.68 -37.01
CA PHE A 424 28.66 6.05 -37.21
C PHE A 424 27.71 4.91 -36.82
N PHE A 425 27.97 3.70 -37.34
CA PHE A 425 27.17 2.52 -37.04
C PHE A 425 27.41 2.03 -35.62
N ASP A 426 28.68 2.02 -35.21
CA ASP A 426 29.12 1.59 -33.89
C ASP A 426 28.40 2.40 -32.79
N GLN A 427 28.32 3.73 -32.96
CA GLN A 427 27.69 4.60 -31.99
C GLN A 427 26.16 4.41 -31.92
N LEU A 428 25.51 4.12 -33.05
CA LEU A 428 24.08 3.79 -33.07
C LEU A 428 23.81 2.49 -32.32
N LEU A 429 24.61 1.44 -32.57
CA LEU A 429 24.52 0.17 -31.86
C LEU A 429 24.76 0.36 -30.36
N ALA A 430 25.84 1.06 -29.99
CA ALA A 430 26.13 1.40 -28.59
C ALA A 430 24.94 2.10 -27.91
N ASN A 431 24.27 3.03 -28.61
CA ASN A 431 23.08 3.69 -28.09
C ASN A 431 21.90 2.72 -27.90
N TYR A 432 21.68 1.74 -28.80
CA TYR A 432 20.64 0.73 -28.60
C TYR A 432 20.89 -0.12 -27.34
N PHE A 433 22.13 -0.55 -27.09
CA PHE A 433 22.47 -1.26 -25.85
C PHE A 433 22.28 -0.37 -24.61
N ALA A 434 22.65 0.91 -24.70
CA ALA A 434 22.41 1.87 -23.62
C ALA A 434 20.89 2.08 -23.37
N GLN A 435 20.09 2.12 -24.43
CA GLN A 435 18.63 2.22 -24.34
C GLN A 435 18.01 0.98 -23.71
N LEU A 436 18.51 -0.23 -24.04
CA LEU A 436 18.07 -1.48 -23.44
C LEU A 436 18.38 -1.54 -21.94
N GLU A 437 19.61 -1.22 -21.54
CA GLU A 437 20.03 -1.16 -20.13
C GLU A 437 19.12 -0.25 -19.29
N ASN A 438 18.71 0.89 -19.86
CA ASN A 438 17.91 1.89 -19.17
C ASN A 438 16.39 1.75 -19.41
N ALA A 439 15.94 0.66 -20.04
CA ALA A 439 14.50 0.40 -20.20
C ALA A 439 13.79 0.31 -18.84
N LYS A 440 14.46 -0.26 -17.83
CA LYS A 440 14.00 -0.29 -16.42
C LYS A 440 13.74 1.09 -15.84
N THR A 441 14.59 2.08 -16.16
CA THR A 441 14.44 3.47 -15.73
C THR A 441 13.22 4.14 -16.38
N LEU A 442 12.95 3.84 -17.65
CA LEU A 442 11.79 4.38 -18.37
C LEU A 442 10.46 3.89 -17.81
N LEU A 443 10.43 2.62 -17.42
CA LEU A 443 9.27 1.97 -16.79
C LEU A 443 9.24 2.14 -15.27
N SER A 444 10.06 3.04 -14.73
CA SER A 444 10.08 3.44 -13.33
C SER A 444 9.53 4.85 -13.18
N PHE A 445 8.76 5.09 -12.10
CA PHE A 445 8.38 6.43 -11.68
C PHE A 445 9.36 7.02 -10.65
N GLN A 446 10.39 6.28 -10.26
CA GLN A 446 11.49 6.77 -9.44
C GLN A 446 12.61 7.36 -10.32
N GLY A 447 13.40 8.27 -9.77
CA GLY A 447 14.56 8.85 -10.43
C GLY A 447 14.27 10.05 -11.34
N ASP A 448 15.24 10.33 -12.22
CA ASP A 448 15.25 11.52 -13.08
C ASP A 448 14.07 11.54 -14.07
N VAL A 449 13.40 12.69 -14.12
CA VAL A 449 12.22 12.95 -14.95
C VAL A 449 12.63 13.32 -16.37
N SER A 450 13.84 13.88 -16.52
CA SER A 450 14.24 14.60 -17.72
C SER A 450 14.75 13.68 -18.84
N ARG A 451 15.29 12.52 -18.49
CA ARG A 451 15.98 11.66 -19.46
C ARG A 451 15.09 10.56 -19.98
N THR A 452 14.99 10.44 -21.31
CA THR A 452 14.27 9.31 -21.93
C THR A 452 15.09 8.59 -23.00
N TYR A 453 16.10 9.23 -23.58
CA TYR A 453 17.02 8.62 -24.51
C TYR A 453 18.40 8.41 -23.88
N PHE A 454 18.95 7.22 -24.12
CA PHE A 454 20.21 6.81 -23.54
C PHE A 454 21.25 6.56 -24.63
N SER A 455 22.46 6.99 -24.32
CA SER A 455 23.62 6.90 -25.20
C SER A 455 24.84 6.61 -24.35
N GLN A 456 25.76 5.83 -24.88
CA GLN A 456 27.06 5.56 -24.26
C GLN A 456 28.18 5.90 -25.22
N THR A 457 29.21 6.59 -24.73
CA THR A 457 30.38 6.92 -25.54
C THR A 457 31.23 5.68 -25.74
N ILE A 458 31.62 5.40 -26.98
CA ILE A 458 32.58 4.32 -27.26
C ILE A 458 33.97 4.80 -26.89
N ASP A 459 34.52 4.26 -25.80
CA ASP A 459 35.85 4.59 -25.31
C ASP A 459 36.70 3.36 -25.03
N ASP A 460 37.00 2.63 -26.10
CA ASP A 460 37.91 1.50 -26.03
C ASP A 460 39.34 1.93 -26.40
N ALA A 461 40.23 1.92 -25.42
CA ALA A 461 41.64 2.27 -25.61
C ALA A 461 42.33 1.37 -26.66
N ARG A 462 41.89 0.12 -26.83
CA ARG A 462 42.44 -0.84 -27.81
C ARG A 462 42.18 -0.39 -29.25
N LEU A 463 41.14 0.42 -29.49
CA LEU A 463 40.80 0.93 -30.82
C LEU A 463 41.54 2.24 -31.16
N GLY A 464 42.19 2.89 -30.20
CA GLY A 464 42.98 4.11 -30.44
C GLY A 464 42.17 5.27 -31.04
N LEU A 465 40.94 5.49 -30.56
CA LEU A 465 39.98 6.42 -31.17
C LEU A 465 40.25 7.91 -30.87
N ALA A 466 41.17 8.22 -29.95
CA ALA A 466 41.49 9.60 -29.55
C ALA A 466 41.89 10.50 -30.72
N GLY A 467 42.61 9.96 -31.72
CA GLY A 467 43.01 10.72 -32.91
C GLY A 467 41.93 10.86 -33.99
N ILE A 468 40.74 10.30 -33.77
CA ILE A 468 39.58 10.35 -34.68
C ILE A 468 38.46 11.19 -34.06
N ARG A 469 38.29 11.10 -32.74
CA ARG A 469 37.28 11.84 -31.99
C ARG A 469 37.58 13.34 -32.02
N LYS A 470 36.53 14.14 -32.22
CA LYS A 470 36.63 15.61 -32.10
C LYS A 470 36.42 16.01 -30.64
N GLY A 471 37.43 16.67 -30.06
CA GLY A 471 37.41 17.16 -28.67
C GLY A 471 37.71 16.08 -27.64
N GLU A 472 37.80 16.49 -26.38
CA GLU A 472 38.02 15.58 -25.26
C GLU A 472 36.82 14.66 -25.04
N ILE A 473 37.06 13.50 -24.43
CA ILE A 473 35.99 12.50 -24.23
C ILE A 473 34.79 13.03 -23.45
N ALA A 474 35.02 13.87 -22.44
CA ALA A 474 33.96 14.44 -21.62
C ALA A 474 33.06 15.37 -22.47
N GLU A 475 33.66 16.20 -23.31
CA GLU A 475 32.93 17.10 -24.22
C GLU A 475 32.15 16.30 -25.28
N HIS A 476 32.78 15.27 -25.84
CA HIS A 476 32.13 14.38 -26.79
C HIS A 476 30.93 13.66 -26.15
N THR A 477 31.09 13.15 -24.93
CA THR A 477 30.01 12.49 -24.18
C THR A 477 28.86 13.44 -23.90
N ALA A 478 29.15 14.68 -23.49
CA ALA A 478 28.12 15.71 -23.27
C ALA A 478 27.40 16.07 -24.58
N ARG A 479 28.14 16.20 -25.69
CA ARG A 479 27.57 16.44 -27.02
C ARG A 479 26.69 15.28 -27.48
N LEU A 480 27.15 14.04 -27.33
CA LEU A 480 26.42 12.82 -27.69
C LEU A 480 25.10 12.74 -26.92
N ARG A 481 25.14 12.96 -25.60
CA ARG A 481 23.93 13.00 -24.77
C ARG A 481 22.94 14.04 -25.29
N ARG A 482 23.43 15.24 -25.61
CA ARG A 482 22.61 16.34 -26.11
C ARG A 482 21.89 15.99 -27.43
N ILE A 483 22.63 15.49 -28.43
CA ILE A 483 22.06 15.15 -29.74
C ILE A 483 21.14 13.93 -29.69
N THR A 484 21.35 13.02 -28.73
CA THR A 484 20.51 11.83 -28.57
C THR A 484 19.14 12.20 -27.98
N GLU A 485 19.12 13.15 -27.03
CA GLU A 485 17.85 13.65 -26.47
C GLU A 485 17.11 14.59 -27.43
N ASN A 486 17.83 15.48 -28.13
CA ASN A 486 17.22 16.34 -29.15
C ASN A 486 18.14 16.51 -30.37
N PRO A 487 17.85 15.82 -31.50
CA PRO A 487 18.69 15.86 -32.69
C PRO A 487 18.57 17.16 -33.50
N TYR A 488 17.59 18.02 -33.21
CA TYR A 488 17.31 19.25 -33.97
C TYR A 488 17.86 20.54 -33.33
N LEU A 489 18.59 20.42 -32.22
CA LEU A 489 19.23 21.56 -31.54
C LEU A 489 20.21 22.30 -32.45
N ALA A 490 20.13 23.64 -32.45
CA ALA A 490 21.15 24.45 -33.09
C ALA A 490 22.49 24.29 -32.34
N PRO A 491 23.65 24.33 -33.02
CA PRO A 491 24.96 24.17 -32.38
C PRO A 491 25.26 25.19 -31.27
N GLU A 492 24.59 26.34 -31.32
CA GLU A 492 24.73 27.47 -30.37
C GLU A 492 23.86 27.31 -29.11
N GLU A 493 22.87 26.40 -29.14
CA GLU A 493 21.99 26.11 -28.01
C GLU A 493 22.69 25.14 -27.04
N THR A 494 22.94 25.62 -25.82
CA THR A 494 23.76 24.92 -24.82
C THR A 494 22.99 23.87 -24.03
N ALA A 495 21.64 23.93 -24.01
CA ALA A 495 20.78 22.90 -23.46
C ALA A 495 19.41 22.88 -24.17
N PRO A 496 18.87 21.71 -24.55
CA PRO A 496 17.46 21.63 -24.96
C PRO A 496 16.56 22.03 -23.80
N ALA A 497 15.42 22.65 -24.12
CA ALA A 497 14.24 22.39 -23.33
C ALA A 497 13.97 20.88 -23.42
N THR A 498 14.19 20.17 -22.32
CA THR A 498 13.92 18.74 -22.24
C THR A 498 12.50 18.45 -22.71
N ASP A 499 12.33 17.47 -23.61
CA ASP A 499 11.00 17.04 -24.05
C ASP A 499 10.40 16.04 -23.05
N PHE A 500 9.52 16.54 -22.20
CA PHE A 500 8.81 15.74 -21.21
C PHE A 500 7.60 14.98 -21.79
N SER A 501 7.25 15.16 -23.07
CA SER A 501 6.09 14.48 -23.69
C SER A 501 6.25 12.95 -23.69
N ARG A 502 7.46 12.46 -24.01
CA ARG A 502 7.76 11.02 -23.98
C ARG A 502 7.73 10.46 -22.56
N ARG A 503 8.27 11.20 -21.59
CA ARG A 503 8.19 10.81 -20.17
C ARG A 503 6.73 10.72 -19.71
N ASN A 504 5.92 11.73 -20.06
CA ASN A 504 4.49 11.74 -19.75
C ASN A 504 3.74 10.53 -20.34
N ARG A 505 4.11 10.05 -21.54
CA ARG A 505 3.53 8.81 -22.11
C ARG A 505 3.88 7.56 -21.29
N PHE A 506 5.12 7.43 -20.82
CA PHE A 506 5.50 6.33 -19.92
C PHE A 506 4.73 6.40 -18.61
N LEU A 507 4.63 7.58 -17.99
CA LEU A 507 3.91 7.76 -16.73
C LEU A 507 2.41 7.51 -16.89
N ASN A 508 1.79 7.90 -18.01
CA ASN A 508 0.40 7.56 -18.32
C ASN A 508 0.19 6.05 -18.42
N HIS A 509 1.13 5.32 -19.02
CA HIS A 509 1.08 3.86 -19.07
C HIS A 509 1.14 3.24 -17.67
N LEU A 510 1.99 3.76 -16.78
CA LEU A 510 2.09 3.30 -15.40
C LEU A 510 0.82 3.61 -14.59
N LEU A 511 0.25 4.81 -14.73
CA LEU A 511 -1.03 5.20 -14.10
C LEU A 511 -2.20 4.32 -14.56
N ALA A 512 -2.22 3.95 -15.85
CA ALA A 512 -3.28 3.11 -16.42
C ALA A 512 -3.36 1.72 -15.76
N ARG A 513 -2.26 1.21 -15.17
CA ARG A 513 -2.28 -0.05 -14.39
C ARG A 513 -3.19 0.02 -13.17
N PHE A 514 -3.42 1.22 -12.66
CA PHE A 514 -4.26 1.48 -11.50
C PHE A 514 -5.62 2.11 -11.88
N GLY A 515 -5.91 2.25 -13.18
CA GLY A 515 -7.11 2.92 -13.67
C GLY A 515 -7.12 4.44 -13.50
N GLU A 516 -5.96 5.06 -13.25
CA GLU A 516 -5.85 6.48 -12.94
C GLU A 516 -5.50 7.32 -14.17
N GLN A 517 -6.01 8.56 -14.21
CA GLN A 517 -5.76 9.53 -15.29
C GLN A 517 -5.68 10.96 -14.73
N LEU A 518 -4.66 11.72 -15.14
CA LEU A 518 -4.48 13.14 -14.78
C LEU A 518 -4.80 14.08 -15.97
N THR A 519 -5.78 13.70 -16.79
CA THR A 519 -6.10 14.41 -18.05
C THR A 519 -6.62 15.83 -17.78
N ASP A 520 -7.61 15.99 -16.89
CA ASP A 520 -8.19 17.30 -16.57
C ASP A 520 -7.13 18.26 -16.01
N TYR A 521 -6.24 17.74 -15.15
CA TYR A 521 -5.11 18.50 -14.62
C TYR A 521 -4.18 18.99 -15.73
N SER A 522 -3.84 18.12 -16.69
CA SER A 522 -2.96 18.48 -17.81
C SER A 522 -3.52 19.60 -18.70
N LEU A 523 -4.84 19.66 -18.88
CA LEU A 523 -5.49 20.66 -19.73
C LEU A 523 -5.40 22.07 -19.14
N ILE A 524 -5.45 22.20 -17.82
CA ILE A 524 -5.47 23.49 -17.13
C ILE A 524 -4.04 23.96 -16.80
N LEU A 525 -3.10 23.02 -16.63
CA LEU A 525 -1.74 23.34 -16.19
C LEU A 525 -1.02 24.31 -17.13
N HIS A 526 -1.20 24.19 -18.46
CA HIS A 526 -0.57 25.09 -19.44
C HIS A 526 -0.89 26.57 -19.20
N ASP A 527 -2.14 26.89 -18.83
CA ASP A 527 -2.59 28.27 -18.58
C ASP A 527 -2.15 28.80 -17.20
N LEU A 528 -1.69 27.91 -16.31
CA LEU A 528 -1.30 28.24 -14.94
C LEU A 528 0.20 28.43 -14.74
N MET A 529 1.03 27.97 -15.69
CA MET A 529 2.48 28.04 -15.55
C MET A 529 3.01 29.44 -15.89
N PRO A 530 3.86 30.04 -15.04
CA PRO A 530 4.47 31.33 -15.33
C PRO A 530 5.49 31.23 -16.46
N GLU A 531 5.61 32.28 -17.28
CA GLU A 531 6.64 32.38 -18.31
C GLU A 531 8.05 32.40 -17.68
N GLY A 532 8.98 31.61 -18.26
CA GLY A 532 10.38 31.54 -17.81
C GLY A 532 10.64 30.60 -16.62
N GLY A 533 9.62 29.89 -16.13
CA GLY A 533 9.75 28.84 -15.11
C GLY A 533 9.81 27.42 -15.68
N MET A 534 9.49 26.43 -14.81
CA MET A 534 9.30 25.04 -15.20
C MET A 534 8.21 24.93 -16.29
N SER A 535 8.42 24.07 -17.29
CA SER A 535 7.38 23.83 -18.31
C SER A 535 6.17 23.08 -17.71
N ALA A 536 4.99 23.25 -18.31
CA ALA A 536 3.80 22.51 -17.89
C ALA A 536 3.99 20.99 -18.00
N ASP A 537 4.65 20.51 -19.06
CA ASP A 537 4.92 19.08 -19.23
C ASP A 537 5.92 18.53 -18.20
N GLU A 538 6.91 19.33 -17.80
CA GLU A 538 7.83 18.97 -16.70
C GLU A 538 7.08 18.85 -15.38
N LYS A 539 6.27 19.86 -15.04
CA LYS A 539 5.47 19.87 -13.82
C LYS A 539 4.53 18.67 -13.78
N LEU A 540 3.81 18.42 -14.89
CA LEU A 540 2.92 17.27 -15.03
C LEU A 540 3.65 15.93 -14.83
N ALA A 541 4.86 15.78 -15.38
CA ALA A 541 5.63 14.56 -15.23
C ALA A 541 6.05 14.34 -13.77
N ARG A 542 6.49 15.40 -13.07
CA ARG A 542 6.84 15.35 -11.63
C ARG A 542 5.64 15.02 -10.77
N ASP A 543 4.48 15.62 -11.04
CA ASP A 543 3.25 15.34 -10.30
C ASP A 543 2.77 13.90 -10.49
N LYS A 544 2.85 13.37 -11.71
CA LYS A 544 2.53 11.96 -11.96
C LYS A 544 3.48 11.01 -11.23
N GLN A 545 4.77 11.35 -11.14
CA GLN A 545 5.72 10.55 -10.35
C GLN A 545 5.38 10.62 -8.86
N ALA A 546 5.07 11.79 -8.32
CA ALA A 546 4.66 11.94 -6.93
C ALA A 546 3.37 11.16 -6.62
N PHE A 547 2.38 11.25 -7.52
CA PHE A 547 1.12 10.51 -7.43
C PHE A 547 1.35 8.99 -7.46
N LEU A 548 2.17 8.51 -8.40
CA LEU A 548 2.52 7.09 -8.49
C LEU A 548 3.30 6.61 -7.28
N ALA A 549 4.29 7.38 -6.82
CA ALA A 549 5.17 7.02 -5.71
C ALA A 549 4.41 6.86 -4.38
N ASP A 550 3.38 7.67 -4.18
CA ASP A 550 2.54 7.62 -2.98
C ASP A 550 1.25 6.82 -3.19
N TYR A 551 1.07 6.21 -4.37
CA TYR A 551 -0.15 5.53 -4.76
C TYR A 551 -0.65 4.47 -3.76
N PRO A 552 0.21 3.63 -3.14
CA PRO A 552 -0.22 2.69 -2.10
C PRO A 552 -0.99 3.36 -0.98
N ARG A 553 -0.53 4.53 -0.51
CA ARG A 553 -1.18 5.27 0.57
C ARG A 553 -2.46 5.95 0.08
N ILE A 554 -2.43 6.66 -1.05
CA ILE A 554 -3.61 7.40 -1.53
C ILE A 554 -4.70 6.53 -2.17
N SER A 555 -4.43 5.26 -2.47
CA SER A 555 -5.44 4.30 -2.95
C SER A 555 -6.08 3.53 -1.80
N SER A 556 -5.26 2.99 -0.89
CA SER A 556 -5.73 2.22 0.28
C SER A 556 -6.44 3.10 1.31
N ALA A 557 -5.99 4.35 1.48
CA ALA A 557 -6.44 5.22 2.56
C ALA A 557 -7.41 6.34 2.15
N ARG A 558 -8.10 6.21 1.01
CA ARG A 558 -8.96 7.27 0.47
C ARG A 558 -9.94 7.86 1.49
N GLY A 559 -10.52 7.01 2.34
CA GLY A 559 -11.45 7.40 3.40
C GLY A 559 -10.82 7.55 4.78
N ALA A 560 -9.50 7.48 4.94
CA ALA A 560 -8.85 7.59 6.24
C ALA A 560 -8.78 9.05 6.70
N GLY A 561 -9.21 9.30 7.93
CA GLY A 561 -9.00 10.56 8.64
C GLY A 561 -7.57 10.68 9.17
N PHE A 562 -7.23 11.85 9.70
CA PHE A 562 -5.96 12.03 10.40
C PHE A 562 -6.08 11.58 11.87
N ASP A 563 -4.95 11.21 12.48
CA ASP A 563 -4.87 10.81 13.89
C ASP A 563 -4.68 12.04 14.77
N TYR A 564 -5.76 12.58 15.33
CA TYR A 564 -5.67 13.77 16.17
C TYR A 564 -4.93 13.53 17.51
N THR A 565 -4.62 12.29 17.87
CA THR A 565 -3.85 11.94 19.08
C THR A 565 -2.33 11.93 18.85
N ALA A 566 -1.91 11.85 17.59
CA ALA A 566 -0.52 11.92 17.15
C ALA A 566 -0.08 13.37 16.87
N PRO A 567 1.23 13.68 16.94
CA PRO A 567 1.77 14.96 16.48
C PRO A 567 1.50 15.19 14.98
N ASN A 568 1.52 16.45 14.53
CA ASN A 568 1.25 16.80 13.13
C ASN A 568 2.39 16.35 12.19
N VAL A 569 3.61 16.21 12.73
CA VAL A 569 4.79 15.68 12.04
C VAL A 569 5.26 14.47 12.82
N ASP A 570 5.26 13.31 12.19
CA ASP A 570 5.81 12.07 12.73
C ASP A 570 7.05 11.67 11.90
N PRO A 571 8.05 10.96 12.46
CA PRO A 571 9.14 10.32 11.72
C PRO A 571 8.73 9.52 10.46
N THR A 572 7.47 9.08 10.33
CA THR A 572 6.98 8.32 9.17
C THR A 572 6.29 9.17 8.07
N GLY A 573 6.13 10.48 8.29
CA GLY A 573 5.50 11.43 7.36
C GLY A 573 4.52 12.39 8.07
N ALA A 574 3.88 13.32 7.34
CA ALA A 574 2.83 14.13 7.95
C ALA A 574 1.57 13.31 8.27
N ASN A 575 1.02 13.62 9.43
CA ASN A 575 -0.25 13.12 9.92
C ASN A 575 -1.41 13.85 9.20
N ILE A 576 -1.69 13.41 7.98
CA ILE A 576 -2.77 13.92 7.14
C ILE A 576 -3.74 12.82 6.72
N SER A 577 -4.99 13.22 6.50
CA SER A 577 -6.02 12.33 5.97
C SER A 577 -5.63 11.84 4.57
N GLY A 578 -6.06 10.62 4.21
CA GLY A 578 -5.76 10.08 2.88
C GLY A 578 -6.49 10.84 1.77
N LEU A 579 -7.70 11.35 2.05
CA LEU A 579 -8.45 12.22 1.14
C LEU A 579 -7.69 13.52 0.85
N GLU A 580 -7.18 14.19 1.89
CA GLU A 580 -6.38 15.40 1.75
C GLU A 580 -5.13 15.14 0.91
N LYS A 581 -4.36 14.09 1.23
CA LYS A 581 -3.15 13.74 0.50
C LYS A 581 -3.43 13.46 -0.98
N ARG A 582 -4.51 12.72 -1.26
CA ARG A 582 -4.93 12.40 -2.63
C ARG A 582 -5.34 13.65 -3.40
N ILE A 583 -6.13 14.55 -2.81
CA ILE A 583 -6.53 15.81 -3.45
C ILE A 583 -5.32 16.70 -3.69
N ARG A 584 -4.40 16.82 -2.72
CA ARG A 584 -3.14 17.59 -2.89
C ARG A 584 -2.37 17.11 -4.13
N LEU A 585 -2.14 15.80 -4.24
CA LEU A 585 -1.43 15.22 -5.39
C LEU A 585 -2.19 15.38 -6.71
N ALA A 586 -3.52 15.21 -6.70
CA ALA A 586 -4.35 15.43 -7.90
C ALA A 586 -4.35 16.89 -8.38
N LEU A 587 -4.13 17.85 -7.47
CA LEU A 587 -4.02 19.27 -7.77
C LEU A 587 -2.56 19.74 -8.03
N GLY A 588 -1.58 18.83 -7.94
CA GLY A 588 -0.16 19.17 -8.04
C GLY A 588 0.33 20.12 -6.93
N ILE A 589 -0.27 20.03 -5.73
CA ILE A 589 0.16 20.75 -4.52
C ILE A 589 1.22 19.89 -3.82
N GLU A 590 2.46 20.35 -3.87
CA GLU A 590 3.63 19.58 -3.40
C GLU A 590 3.92 19.78 -1.91
N GLY A 591 4.64 18.80 -1.36
CA GLY A 591 5.23 18.87 -0.03
C GLY A 591 4.26 18.67 1.13
N GLU A 592 4.83 18.74 2.33
CA GLU A 592 4.10 18.61 3.59
C GLU A 592 3.15 19.81 3.82
N PRO A 593 2.06 19.62 4.57
CA PRO A 593 1.18 20.71 4.95
C PRO A 593 1.98 21.86 5.57
N ALA A 594 1.75 23.07 5.05
CA ALA A 594 2.39 24.25 5.61
C ALA A 594 1.93 24.46 7.06
N ALA A 595 2.86 24.88 7.92
CA ALA A 595 2.53 25.25 9.31
C ALA A 595 1.53 26.43 9.39
N SER A 596 1.49 27.25 8.34
CA SER A 596 0.55 28.33 8.11
C SER A 596 0.41 28.59 6.60
N LEU A 597 -0.83 28.83 6.16
CA LEU A 597 -1.22 29.29 4.83
C LEU A 597 -1.52 30.81 4.83
N ALA A 598 -1.64 31.44 6.00
CA ALA A 598 -1.85 32.88 6.10
C ALA A 598 -0.60 33.68 5.71
N GLY A 599 -0.73 34.58 4.73
CA GLY A 599 0.34 35.49 4.30
C GLY A 599 1.54 34.82 3.62
N GLY A 600 1.42 33.53 3.28
CA GLY A 600 2.46 32.75 2.62
C GLY A 600 2.29 32.67 1.10
N ASP A 601 3.35 32.23 0.42
CA ASP A 601 3.38 31.86 -1.00
C ASP A 601 3.11 30.36 -1.24
N LYS A 602 2.81 29.61 -0.16
CA LYS A 602 2.63 28.17 -0.18
C LYS A 602 1.20 27.78 -0.51
N GLU A 603 1.06 26.87 -1.47
CA GLU A 603 -0.22 26.27 -1.82
C GLU A 603 -0.60 25.16 -0.83
N GLY A 604 -1.88 25.11 -0.50
CA GLY A 604 -2.43 24.12 0.43
C GLY A 604 -3.86 24.45 0.82
N PHE A 605 -4.41 23.60 1.68
CA PHE A 605 -5.72 23.79 2.30
C PHE A 605 -5.77 23.05 3.63
N TYR A 606 -6.73 23.41 4.47
CA TYR A 606 -7.09 22.63 5.65
C TYR A 606 -8.33 21.79 5.36
N LEU A 607 -8.37 20.55 5.86
CA LEU A 607 -9.56 19.71 5.90
C LEU A 607 -10.06 19.61 7.34
N VAL A 608 -11.31 20.05 7.57
CA VAL A 608 -11.95 20.02 8.89
C VAL A 608 -13.10 19.03 8.87
N GLU A 609 -13.04 18.06 9.78
CA GLU A 609 -14.10 17.08 10.01
C GLU A 609 -15.06 17.61 11.07
N HIS A 610 -16.33 17.80 10.71
CA HIS A 610 -17.28 18.41 11.62
C HIS A 610 -17.56 17.50 12.84
N ILE A 611 -17.52 16.18 12.69
CA ILE A 611 -17.75 15.23 13.79
C ILE A 611 -16.75 15.40 14.94
N LEU A 612 -15.55 15.92 14.67
CA LEU A 612 -14.53 16.18 15.70
C LEU A 612 -14.84 17.46 16.50
N LEU A 613 -15.69 18.34 15.99
CA LEU A 613 -16.16 19.56 16.66
C LEU A 613 -17.35 19.29 17.59
N ARG A 614 -17.84 18.06 17.66
CA ARG A 614 -18.94 17.69 18.58
C ARG A 614 -18.50 17.89 20.04
N PRO A 615 -19.43 18.24 20.95
CA PRO A 615 -19.15 18.24 22.38
C PRO A 615 -18.74 16.85 22.87
N MET A 616 -17.81 16.81 23.82
CA MET A 616 -17.30 15.59 24.43
C MET A 616 -17.55 15.58 25.94
N GLU A 617 -17.15 14.49 26.61
CA GLU A 617 -17.17 14.39 28.07
C GLU A 617 -16.44 15.56 28.72
N GLY A 618 -17.11 16.28 29.64
CA GLY A 618 -16.59 17.50 30.27
C GLY A 618 -17.12 18.81 29.67
N ASP A 619 -17.80 18.77 28.52
CA ASP A 619 -18.40 19.95 27.89
C ASP A 619 -19.80 20.30 28.43
N GLU A 620 -20.30 19.61 29.47
CA GLU A 620 -21.66 19.81 30.01
C GLU A 620 -21.89 21.22 30.56
N HIS A 621 -20.79 21.93 30.87
CA HIS A 621 -20.80 23.27 31.46
C HIS A 621 -20.69 24.41 30.45
N GLN A 622 -20.64 24.12 29.14
CA GLN A 622 -20.59 25.17 28.13
C GLN A 622 -21.91 25.99 28.10
N GLU A 623 -21.80 27.33 28.10
CA GLU A 623 -22.95 28.22 28.01
C GLU A 623 -23.58 28.19 26.60
N VAL A 624 -24.93 28.21 26.55
CA VAL A 624 -25.75 27.93 25.35
C VAL A 624 -26.20 29.20 24.61
N PRO A 625 -26.51 29.10 23.30
CA PRO A 625 -26.41 27.93 22.42
C PRO A 625 -24.98 27.67 21.91
N LEU A 626 -24.64 26.39 21.74
CA LEU A 626 -23.34 25.92 21.21
C LEU A 626 -23.15 26.32 19.75
N LEU A 627 -24.24 26.30 18.97
CA LEU A 627 -24.27 26.75 17.60
C LEU A 627 -25.57 27.48 17.34
N THR A 628 -25.50 28.69 16.76
CA THR A 628 -26.64 29.43 16.24
C THR A 628 -26.67 29.34 14.72
N GLY A 629 -27.86 29.42 14.12
CA GLY A 629 -27.99 29.40 12.67
C GLY A 629 -27.62 28.06 12.02
N ALA A 630 -27.79 26.95 12.75
CA ALA A 630 -27.50 25.61 12.23
C ALA A 630 -28.33 25.31 10.97
N SER A 631 -27.65 24.98 9.87
CA SER A 631 -28.28 24.63 8.60
C SER A 631 -29.11 23.34 8.67
N HIS A 632 -28.73 22.43 9.57
CA HIS A 632 -29.34 21.12 9.76
C HIS A 632 -29.51 20.82 11.25
N LYS A 633 -30.43 19.90 11.58
CA LYS A 633 -30.62 19.37 12.94
C LYS A 633 -29.34 18.70 13.46
N ASP A 634 -28.62 18.02 12.58
CA ASP A 634 -27.30 17.44 12.84
C ASP A 634 -26.25 18.17 12.00
N PRO A 635 -25.51 19.14 12.58
CA PRO A 635 -24.48 19.89 11.87
C PRO A 635 -23.09 19.21 11.91
N TYR A 636 -22.96 18.07 12.59
CA TYR A 636 -21.66 17.44 12.86
C TYR A 636 -21.41 16.22 11.99
N SER A 637 -22.42 15.38 11.81
CA SER A 637 -22.22 14.10 11.11
C SER A 637 -22.03 14.29 9.61
N LEU A 638 -21.15 13.45 9.04
CA LEU A 638 -20.99 13.24 7.60
C LEU A 638 -20.70 14.52 6.80
N GLN A 639 -19.99 15.48 7.40
CA GLN A 639 -19.68 16.78 6.82
C GLN A 639 -18.19 17.11 6.97
N VAL A 640 -17.62 17.63 5.89
CA VAL A 640 -16.23 18.11 5.85
C VAL A 640 -16.16 19.49 5.23
N SER A 641 -15.23 20.31 5.72
CA SER A 641 -14.95 21.63 5.17
C SER A 641 -13.51 21.71 4.69
N PHE A 642 -13.32 22.15 3.45
CA PHE A 642 -12.04 22.45 2.84
C PHE A 642 -11.81 23.96 2.86
N LEU A 643 -10.72 24.41 3.47
CA LEU A 643 -10.41 25.84 3.61
C LEU A 643 -9.15 26.17 2.81
N PHE A 644 -9.31 26.93 1.73
CA PHE A 644 -8.26 27.37 0.82
C PHE A 644 -7.94 28.85 1.02
N PRO A 645 -6.68 29.29 0.83
CA PRO A 645 -6.36 30.71 0.74
C PRO A 645 -6.87 31.31 -0.57
N ASP A 646 -7.45 32.51 -0.50
CA ASP A 646 -8.07 33.21 -1.65
C ASP A 646 -7.07 33.99 -2.51
N GLU A 647 -5.83 34.18 -2.02
CA GLU A 647 -4.92 35.20 -2.55
C GLU A 647 -3.88 34.71 -3.56
N LEU A 648 -3.60 33.41 -3.62
CA LEU A 648 -2.53 32.83 -4.47
C LEU A 648 -2.87 32.89 -5.97
N PRO A 649 -1.88 33.06 -6.87
CA PRO A 649 -2.14 33.21 -8.32
C PRO A 649 -2.96 32.07 -8.93
N ARG A 650 -2.57 30.81 -8.70
CA ARG A 650 -3.33 29.63 -9.19
C ARG A 650 -4.73 29.63 -8.59
N PHE A 651 -4.86 29.91 -7.30
CA PHE A 651 -6.15 29.96 -6.61
C PHE A 651 -7.03 31.14 -7.01
N LYS A 652 -6.54 32.19 -7.65
CA LYS A 652 -7.38 33.25 -8.25
C LYS A 652 -7.90 32.90 -9.65
N ASN A 653 -7.32 31.89 -10.31
CA ASN A 653 -7.79 31.45 -11.61
C ASN A 653 -9.13 30.72 -11.50
N ALA A 654 -10.16 31.22 -12.19
CA ALA A 654 -11.52 30.68 -12.11
C ALA A 654 -11.61 29.22 -12.62
N ALA A 655 -10.90 28.87 -13.69
CA ALA A 655 -10.86 27.50 -14.20
C ALA A 655 -10.20 26.55 -13.18
N PHE A 656 -9.14 27.01 -12.51
CA PHE A 656 -8.50 26.20 -11.46
C PHE A 656 -9.38 26.03 -10.22
N ARG A 657 -10.13 27.06 -9.78
CA ARG A 657 -11.14 26.89 -8.71
C ARG A 657 -12.20 25.85 -9.07
N GLN A 658 -12.73 25.94 -10.29
CA GLN A 658 -13.72 24.97 -10.77
C GLN A 658 -13.13 23.55 -10.80
N PHE A 659 -11.88 23.41 -11.22
CA PHE A 659 -11.17 22.13 -11.17
C PHE A 659 -10.95 21.60 -9.75
N ILE A 660 -10.62 22.47 -8.79
CA ILE A 660 -10.53 22.12 -7.37
C ILE A 660 -11.87 21.58 -6.87
N GLU A 661 -12.97 22.30 -7.11
CA GLU A 661 -14.31 21.90 -6.66
C GLU A 661 -14.75 20.56 -7.30
N GLN A 662 -14.48 20.37 -8.59
CA GLN A 662 -14.75 19.11 -9.28
C GLN A 662 -13.91 17.96 -8.73
N THR A 663 -12.63 18.20 -8.46
CA THR A 663 -11.72 17.22 -7.85
C THR A 663 -12.21 16.84 -6.46
N ILE A 664 -12.51 17.81 -5.60
CA ILE A 664 -13.06 17.56 -4.26
C ILE A 664 -14.34 16.72 -4.34
N ARG A 665 -15.26 17.09 -5.24
CA ARG A 665 -16.51 16.35 -5.44
C ARG A 665 -16.30 14.91 -5.91
N ARG A 666 -15.32 14.68 -6.79
CA ARG A 666 -15.00 13.35 -7.33
C ARG A 666 -14.32 12.46 -6.29
N GLU A 667 -13.39 13.02 -5.52
CA GLU A 667 -12.56 12.26 -4.59
C GLU A 667 -13.24 12.04 -3.23
N THR A 668 -14.19 12.91 -2.84
CA THR A 668 -14.88 12.82 -1.54
C THR A 668 -15.89 11.65 -1.54
N PRO A 669 -15.89 10.79 -0.50
CA PRO A 669 -16.86 9.70 -0.37
C PRO A 669 -18.31 10.17 -0.46
N VAL A 670 -19.17 9.40 -1.15
CA VAL A 670 -20.54 9.79 -1.51
C VAL A 670 -21.45 10.12 -0.32
N HIS A 671 -21.18 9.53 0.85
CA HIS A 671 -21.97 9.76 2.06
C HIS A 671 -21.56 11.05 2.80
N LEU A 672 -20.45 11.68 2.42
CA LEU A 672 -19.96 12.92 3.02
C LEU A 672 -20.39 14.13 2.19
N THR A 673 -20.72 15.21 2.88
CA THR A 673 -21.02 16.50 2.24
C THR A 673 -19.79 17.41 2.35
N PRO A 674 -19.10 17.72 1.23
CA PRO A 674 -17.99 18.66 1.23
C PRO A 674 -18.44 20.11 1.10
N TYR A 675 -17.87 21.00 1.89
CA TYR A 675 -17.98 22.45 1.76
C TYR A 675 -16.62 23.04 1.40
N VAL A 676 -16.60 24.02 0.49
CA VAL A 676 -15.36 24.70 0.07
C VAL A 676 -15.43 26.16 0.50
N HIS A 677 -14.43 26.59 1.25
CA HIS A 677 -14.31 27.94 1.77
C HIS A 677 -13.02 28.58 1.28
N TRP A 678 -13.12 29.77 0.71
CA TRP A 678 -12.00 30.61 0.32
C TRP A 678 -11.82 31.70 1.37
N LEU A 679 -10.66 31.72 2.03
CA LEU A 679 -10.36 32.65 3.10
C LEU A 679 -9.31 33.66 2.64
N ASP A 680 -9.57 34.94 2.90
CA ASP A 680 -8.52 35.95 2.84
C ASP A 680 -7.46 35.71 3.94
N ASN A 681 -6.33 36.41 3.85
CA ASN A 681 -5.24 36.23 4.80
C ASN A 681 -5.63 36.47 6.28
N ALA A 682 -6.51 37.43 6.55
CA ALA A 682 -6.93 37.76 7.92
C ALA A 682 -7.84 36.66 8.49
N ALA A 683 -8.78 36.16 7.69
CA ALA A 683 -9.66 35.06 8.05
C ALA A 683 -8.87 33.75 8.23
N MET A 684 -7.91 33.46 7.34
CA MET A 684 -7.04 32.28 7.46
C MET A 684 -6.22 32.32 8.75
N ALA A 685 -5.59 33.45 9.08
CA ALA A 685 -4.81 33.59 10.31
C ALA A 685 -5.68 33.38 11.58
N LYS A 686 -6.90 33.93 11.58
CA LYS A 686 -7.85 33.74 12.69
C LYS A 686 -8.28 32.28 12.82
N PHE A 687 -8.58 31.62 11.70
CA PHE A 687 -8.92 30.20 11.66
C PHE A 687 -7.79 29.35 12.21
N GLU A 688 -6.56 29.51 11.70
CA GLU A 688 -5.40 28.72 12.11
C GLU A 688 -5.10 28.84 13.60
N ALA A 689 -5.20 30.05 14.16
CA ALA A 689 -5.00 30.28 15.59
C ALA A 689 -6.03 29.51 16.44
N ALA A 690 -7.31 29.54 16.03
CA ALA A 690 -8.38 28.81 16.72
C ALA A 690 -8.22 27.29 16.55
N TYR A 691 -7.95 26.83 15.33
CA TYR A 691 -7.81 25.42 14.98
C TYR A 691 -6.64 24.77 15.72
N ARG A 692 -5.48 25.45 15.81
CA ARG A 692 -4.31 24.95 16.53
C ARG A 692 -4.59 24.76 18.02
N ASN A 693 -5.21 25.75 18.67
CA ASN A 693 -5.57 25.69 20.09
C ASN A 693 -6.59 24.57 20.35
N TRP A 694 -7.62 24.48 19.51
CA TRP A 694 -8.62 23.40 19.60
C TRP A 694 -7.97 22.02 19.46
N LEU A 695 -7.13 21.82 18.44
CA LEU A 695 -6.52 20.52 18.17
C LEU A 695 -5.56 20.10 19.29
N GLU A 696 -4.79 21.03 19.85
CA GLU A 696 -3.90 20.78 20.98
C GLU A 696 -4.68 20.29 22.22
N LYS A 697 -5.73 21.02 22.61
CA LYS A 697 -6.59 20.63 23.75
C LYS A 697 -7.28 19.30 23.52
N ARG A 698 -7.80 19.07 22.30
CA ARG A 698 -8.42 17.79 21.92
C ARG A 698 -7.40 16.65 22.04
N ARG A 699 -6.18 16.84 21.53
CA ARG A 699 -5.10 15.86 21.63
C ARG A 699 -4.79 15.54 23.09
N GLU A 700 -4.61 16.54 23.94
CA GLU A 700 -4.34 16.36 25.37
C GLU A 700 -5.43 15.54 26.06
N HIS A 701 -6.70 15.87 25.83
CA HIS A 701 -7.83 15.16 26.39
C HIS A 701 -7.80 13.66 26.04
N TRP A 702 -7.72 13.32 24.75
CA TRP A 702 -7.79 11.93 24.31
C TRP A 702 -6.55 11.11 24.65
N ARG A 703 -5.37 11.75 24.65
CA ARG A 703 -4.15 11.11 25.17
C ARG A 703 -4.27 10.82 26.66
N GLY A 704 -4.82 11.74 27.45
CA GLY A 704 -5.11 11.52 28.86
C GLY A 704 -6.12 10.39 29.09
N LYS A 705 -7.25 10.40 28.36
CA LYS A 705 -8.33 9.41 28.48
C LYS A 705 -7.86 7.98 28.20
N TYR A 706 -7.00 7.78 27.21
CA TYR A 706 -6.51 6.45 26.82
C TYR A 706 -5.08 6.14 27.28
N GLY A 707 -4.40 7.07 27.95
CA GLY A 707 -3.02 6.92 28.40
C GLY A 707 -1.98 6.84 27.28
N LEU A 708 -2.23 7.52 26.13
CA LEU A 708 -1.42 7.47 24.90
C LEU A 708 -0.13 8.29 24.96
#